data_AF-A0A6J0VSJ3-F1
#
_entry.id   AF-A0A6J0VSJ3-F1
#
_cell.length_a   1.000
_cell.length_b   1.000
_cell.length_c   1.000
_cell.angle_alpha   90.00
_cell.angle_beta   90.00
_cell.angle_gamma   90.00
#
_symmetry.space_group_name_H-M   'P 1'
#
loop_
_entity.id
_entity.type
_entity.pdbx_description
1 polymer ?
#
loop_
_entity_poly.entity_id
_entity_poly.type
_entity_poly.pdbx_seq_one_letter_code
_entity_poly.pdbx_strand_id
1 'polypeptide(L)'
;MKVLSNTTTTTKAVLQAVSDGQWWKKSLAYLRPLQGQEFGGVYQIGTRANEGLEKQGCHPFYESVISNPFVVESEVTYDTYQHIPVESLAEVLLRTGKLAETKTEGEEVFPTTEVLLQLASDALPNDMTLALAYLLALPQVLDANKCFEKQSHSALSLQLAAYYYSLQIYAQLAPCFRDKCHPLYRADPKELIKMVSRHVTLYGHEAWPEDLAALTKQLHYYNERLLDFTQAQVLQGLRKGVDVQRFTADDQYKRETILGLAETLEENVYSIALSLAQRYSVSRWEVFMTHLEFLFTDSGLSTVEIENRAQSLRLFETLKTDPDGFHKHMAKYIYPTIGGFDHERLLYYFTLLESCGCADLGKYAIKPETHVRLLKKFKVVASGLDYKKLTDENMNPLEALEPILSSQNILSISKLVPKIPGKDGRMLSPSSLYTIWLQKLFWTGDPHLIKQVPASPPEWLHAYDVCMKYFDRLLPGDLITVVDEVTFSPKAVTKLSLEARKEMTGKAIKAVKHFIEKPRKRSSEEDTEEAGGSGVTYADALNHLEQSLAHLETLDHSFIISLKNSEQETLQKYGYLYDLSRSEKEKVYNQAVAMCLDGQPLRMIQQLLEVAVGPLDISPKEIVQSAVTKIISALSGGSDDLGGLADPLHVLEGVVAAVHASVDEGEELVSSEDLLEWLRPFCANDAWPVRPRIHVLQILGQSFHLTEEDGKLLVFFRTEAILKATWPQRQVDLADVEDEEKRCELFTELLEASHQEVEFQHLVLLLQAWPPMKREYTVTNNPWVRLATAMLTRCTTESKERLGNEVLKICRALYNTEQMLPAEGVKELCSLLLDQALLLPSLKLLLESPDERLHAMALDHITAIAKVNDSNCDQELLSLLLEAKLLVKCLSTPFYPRLVGHLLASPQPGRWDPEELAQQLWEAGHEAEAGSLLLAVRGTHRALRTFSMALGAAQLWVEHAHPRPPPSPP
;
A
#
# COMPACT_ATOMS: atom_id res chain seq x y z
N MET A 1 -29.47 -93.65 -38.29
CA MET A 1 -30.83 -93.21 -38.68
C MET A 1 -31.48 -92.19 -37.74
N LYS A 2 -31.21 -92.16 -36.42
CA LYS A 2 -31.75 -91.11 -35.49
C LYS A 2 -31.01 -89.76 -35.49
N VAL A 3 -29.76 -89.71 -35.96
CA VAL A 3 -28.97 -88.45 -36.00
C VAL A 3 -29.35 -87.57 -37.20
N LEU A 4 -29.60 -88.17 -38.37
CA LEU A 4 -30.01 -87.45 -39.58
C LEU A 4 -31.43 -86.87 -39.49
N SER A 5 -32.35 -87.50 -38.74
CA SER A 5 -33.70 -86.95 -38.52
C SER A 5 -33.68 -85.74 -37.58
N ASN A 6 -32.77 -85.73 -36.60
CA ASN A 6 -32.62 -84.61 -35.67
C ASN A 6 -31.98 -83.39 -36.34
N THR A 7 -30.98 -83.54 -37.22
CA THR A 7 -30.43 -82.43 -38.01
C THR A 7 -31.43 -81.90 -39.02
N THR A 8 -32.20 -82.74 -39.73
CA THR A 8 -33.23 -82.21 -40.65
C THR A 8 -34.36 -81.50 -39.93
N THR A 9 -34.78 -81.95 -38.73
CA THR A 9 -35.80 -81.23 -37.95
C THR A 9 -35.27 -79.95 -37.32
N THR A 10 -34.03 -79.91 -36.82
CA THR A 10 -33.43 -78.66 -36.32
C THR A 10 -33.14 -77.67 -37.44
N THR A 11 -32.56 -78.09 -38.57
CA THR A 11 -32.30 -77.18 -39.70
C THR A 11 -33.60 -76.70 -40.35
N LYS A 12 -34.64 -77.54 -40.43
CA LYS A 12 -35.96 -77.14 -40.95
C LYS A 12 -36.71 -76.24 -39.96
N ALA A 13 -36.58 -76.46 -38.65
CA ALA A 13 -37.12 -75.56 -37.63
C ALA A 13 -36.40 -74.21 -37.61
N VAL A 14 -35.07 -74.18 -37.79
CA VAL A 14 -34.28 -72.95 -37.91
C VAL A 14 -34.63 -72.20 -39.20
N LEU A 15 -34.72 -72.89 -40.34
CA LEU A 15 -35.12 -72.27 -41.61
C LEU A 15 -36.59 -71.79 -41.59
N GLN A 16 -37.50 -72.51 -40.90
CA GLN A 16 -38.87 -72.05 -40.70
C GLN A 16 -38.93 -70.84 -39.75
N ALA A 17 -38.13 -70.82 -38.68
CA ALA A 17 -38.01 -69.67 -37.79
C ALA A 17 -37.41 -68.44 -38.50
N VAL A 18 -36.43 -68.62 -39.38
CA VAL A 18 -35.84 -67.56 -40.22
C VAL A 18 -36.78 -67.13 -41.34
N SER A 19 -37.76 -67.96 -41.73
CA SER A 19 -38.78 -67.59 -42.72
C SER A 19 -40.01 -66.88 -42.13
N ASP A 20 -40.15 -66.85 -40.81
CA ASP A 20 -41.25 -66.19 -40.11
C ASP A 20 -40.99 -64.68 -39.99
N GLY A 21 -41.85 -63.87 -40.63
CA GLY A 21 -41.77 -62.41 -40.58
C GLY A 21 -41.91 -61.84 -39.17
N GLN A 22 -42.58 -62.53 -38.23
CA GLN A 22 -42.63 -62.12 -36.83
C GLN A 22 -41.33 -62.37 -36.08
N TRP A 23 -40.54 -63.37 -36.48
CA TRP A 23 -39.21 -63.62 -35.91
C TRP A 23 -38.26 -62.49 -36.29
N TRP A 24 -38.23 -62.05 -37.56
CA TRP A 24 -37.46 -60.87 -37.97
C TRP A 24 -37.96 -59.59 -37.31
N LYS A 25 -39.28 -59.39 -37.16
CA LYS A 25 -39.83 -58.24 -36.42
C LYS A 25 -39.40 -58.21 -34.94
N LYS A 26 -39.33 -59.37 -34.27
CA LYS A 26 -38.82 -59.49 -32.89
C LYS A 26 -37.30 -59.35 -32.80
N SER A 27 -36.55 -59.99 -33.69
CA SER A 27 -35.08 -59.91 -33.73
C SER A 27 -34.58 -58.52 -34.10
N LEU A 28 -35.26 -57.81 -35.02
CA LEU A 28 -35.01 -56.39 -35.32
C LEU A 28 -35.39 -55.46 -34.16
N ALA A 29 -36.35 -55.84 -33.31
CA ALA A 29 -36.67 -55.09 -32.09
C ALA A 29 -35.59 -55.25 -31.00
N TYR A 30 -34.89 -56.39 -30.96
CA TYR A 30 -33.71 -56.60 -30.10
C TYR A 30 -32.42 -55.97 -30.67
N LEU A 31 -32.37 -55.74 -31.99
CA LEU A 31 -31.23 -55.12 -32.70
C LEU A 31 -31.43 -53.63 -32.97
N ARG A 32 -32.52 -53.02 -32.49
CA ARG A 32 -32.60 -51.55 -32.42
C ARG A 32 -31.51 -51.07 -31.46
N PRO A 33 -30.59 -50.19 -31.88
CA PRO A 33 -29.78 -49.47 -30.93
C PRO A 33 -30.74 -48.69 -30.03
N LEU A 34 -30.75 -48.99 -28.73
CA LEU A 34 -31.16 -48.00 -27.74
C LEU A 34 -30.32 -46.76 -28.06
N GLN A 35 -30.97 -45.65 -28.42
CA GLN A 35 -30.29 -44.37 -28.53
C GLN A 35 -29.52 -44.15 -27.22
N GLY A 36 -28.19 -44.06 -27.32
CA GLY A 36 -27.36 -43.54 -26.22
C GLY A 36 -26.46 -44.55 -25.48
N GLN A 37 -25.95 -45.61 -26.10
CA GLN A 37 -24.81 -46.32 -25.50
C GLN A 37 -23.82 -46.77 -26.58
N GLU A 38 -22.67 -46.09 -26.62
CA GLU A 38 -21.49 -46.50 -27.39
C GLU A 38 -21.12 -47.94 -26.99
N PHE A 39 -21.48 -48.90 -27.83
CA PHE A 39 -20.97 -50.25 -27.69
C PHE A 39 -19.51 -50.24 -28.13
N GLY A 40 -18.62 -50.11 -27.14
CA GLY A 40 -17.22 -50.47 -27.24
C GLY A 40 -17.10 -51.95 -27.63
N GLY A 41 -17.06 -52.18 -28.95
CA GLY A 41 -16.83 -53.48 -29.56
C GLY A 41 -15.33 -53.72 -29.67
N VAL A 42 -14.84 -54.63 -28.83
CA VAL A 42 -13.58 -55.35 -28.97
C VAL A 42 -13.35 -55.70 -30.45
N TYR A 43 -12.35 -55.06 -31.06
CA TYR A 43 -11.47 -55.49 -32.16
C TYR A 43 -10.89 -54.21 -32.80
N GLN A 44 -9.80 -53.70 -32.22
CA GLN A 44 -8.93 -52.74 -32.87
C GLN A 44 -8.33 -53.40 -34.13
N ILE A 45 -8.99 -53.21 -35.28
CA ILE A 45 -8.28 -53.11 -36.54
C ILE A 45 -7.32 -51.93 -36.35
N GLY A 46 -6.02 -52.17 -36.60
CA GLY A 46 -4.98 -51.16 -36.42
C GLY A 46 -5.40 -49.82 -36.99
N THR A 47 -5.00 -48.75 -36.30
CA THR A 47 -5.13 -47.32 -36.67
C THR A 47 -5.59 -47.17 -38.11
N ARG A 48 -6.86 -46.80 -38.35
CA ARG A 48 -7.41 -46.60 -39.71
C ARG A 48 -6.52 -45.59 -40.43
N ALA A 49 -5.58 -46.09 -41.24
CA ALA A 49 -4.70 -45.25 -42.02
C ALA A 49 -5.59 -44.47 -43.01
N ASN A 50 -5.46 -43.14 -43.07
CA ASN A 50 -6.29 -42.20 -43.85
C ASN A 50 -7.63 -41.70 -43.23
N GLU A 51 -7.85 -41.77 -41.91
CA GLU A 51 -9.01 -41.10 -41.25
C GLU A 51 -9.09 -39.58 -41.52
N GLY A 52 -7.94 -38.93 -41.67
CA GLY A 52 -7.85 -37.50 -42.01
C GLY A 52 -8.25 -37.16 -43.46
N LEU A 53 -8.52 -38.17 -44.31
CA LEU A 53 -8.87 -38.02 -45.73
C LEU A 53 -7.90 -37.09 -46.47
N GLU A 54 -6.59 -37.25 -46.24
CA GLU A 54 -5.54 -36.43 -46.86
C GLU A 54 -5.19 -36.92 -48.27
N LYS A 55 -5.39 -38.23 -48.52
CA LYS A 55 -5.21 -38.87 -49.83
C LYS A 55 -6.51 -39.52 -50.30
N GLN A 56 -6.70 -39.59 -51.61
CA GLN A 56 -7.86 -40.25 -52.19
C GLN A 56 -7.73 -41.77 -52.01
N GLY A 57 -8.56 -42.36 -51.16
CA GLY A 57 -8.68 -43.81 -51.04
C GLY A 57 -9.20 -44.42 -52.34
N CYS A 58 -8.53 -45.45 -52.84
CA CYS A 58 -9.04 -46.26 -53.94
C CYS A 58 -8.75 -47.74 -53.76
N HIS A 59 -9.62 -48.57 -54.33
CA HIS A 59 -9.34 -49.99 -54.47
C HIS A 59 -8.01 -50.23 -55.22
N PRO A 60 -7.16 -51.19 -54.81
CA PRO A 60 -5.83 -51.44 -55.39
C PRO A 60 -5.82 -51.57 -56.92
N PHE A 61 -6.90 -52.12 -57.49
CA PHE A 61 -7.09 -52.21 -58.94
C PHE A 61 -6.94 -50.86 -59.69
N TYR A 62 -7.29 -49.74 -59.06
CA TYR A 62 -7.26 -48.41 -59.67
C TYR A 62 -6.00 -47.60 -59.32
N GLU A 63 -5.05 -48.19 -58.58
CA GLU A 63 -3.85 -47.49 -58.08
C GLU A 63 -3.07 -46.79 -59.20
N SER A 64 -2.91 -47.44 -60.37
CA SER A 64 -2.15 -46.89 -61.49
C SER A 64 -2.85 -45.75 -62.23
N VAL A 65 -4.14 -45.52 -61.98
CA VAL A 65 -4.97 -44.54 -62.69
C VAL A 65 -5.14 -43.25 -61.87
N ILE A 66 -5.03 -43.35 -60.55
CA ILE A 66 -5.20 -42.23 -59.63
C ILE A 66 -3.81 -41.71 -59.24
N SER A 67 -3.66 -40.39 -59.16
CA SER A 67 -2.39 -39.77 -58.80
C SER A 67 -2.22 -39.75 -57.28
N ASN A 68 -1.17 -40.41 -56.77
CA ASN A 68 -0.85 -40.51 -55.33
C ASN A 68 -2.04 -40.99 -54.46
N PRO A 69 -2.66 -42.14 -54.79
CA PRO A 69 -3.79 -42.66 -54.03
C PRO A 69 -3.35 -43.20 -52.67
N PHE A 70 -4.33 -43.39 -51.78
CA PHE A 70 -4.20 -44.25 -50.61
C PHE A 70 -4.75 -45.63 -50.95
N VAL A 71 -3.95 -46.67 -50.78
CA VAL A 71 -4.32 -48.06 -51.02
C VAL A 71 -4.10 -48.83 -49.72
N VAL A 72 -5.14 -49.52 -49.26
CA VAL A 72 -5.07 -50.33 -48.04
C VAL A 72 -4.28 -51.61 -48.33
N GLU A 73 -3.18 -51.83 -47.60
CA GLU A 73 -2.29 -53.00 -47.80
C GLU A 73 -2.99 -54.36 -47.59
N SER A 74 -4.15 -54.39 -46.92
CA SER A 74 -4.92 -55.60 -46.65
C SER A 74 -5.97 -55.95 -47.71
N GLU A 75 -6.20 -55.12 -48.73
CA GLU A 75 -7.10 -55.45 -49.84
C GLU A 75 -6.30 -56.00 -51.02
N VAL A 76 -6.37 -57.32 -51.21
CA VAL A 76 -6.09 -58.07 -52.45
C VAL A 76 -4.89 -57.59 -53.28
N THR A 77 -3.68 -58.04 -52.93
CA THR A 77 -2.67 -58.30 -53.96
C THR A 77 -3.05 -59.61 -54.66
N TYR A 78 -3.07 -59.64 -56.00
CA TYR A 78 -3.30 -60.87 -56.78
C TYR A 78 -2.27 -61.98 -56.49
N ASP A 79 -1.26 -61.69 -55.67
CA ASP A 79 -0.15 -62.56 -55.32
C ASP A 79 -0.49 -63.59 -54.22
N THR A 80 -1.59 -63.43 -53.47
CA THR A 80 -1.97 -64.37 -52.40
C THR A 80 -3.43 -64.84 -52.46
N TYR A 81 -3.66 -66.07 -52.93
CA TYR A 81 -4.96 -66.77 -52.99
C TYR A 81 -5.44 -67.29 -51.61
N GLN A 82 -5.23 -66.54 -50.53
CA GLN A 82 -5.70 -66.91 -49.20
C GLN A 82 -6.25 -65.70 -48.46
N HIS A 83 -7.52 -65.34 -48.69
CA HIS A 83 -8.30 -64.69 -47.65
C HIS A 83 -9.82 -64.85 -47.85
N ILE A 84 -10.52 -65.00 -46.73
CA ILE A 84 -11.98 -64.85 -46.62
C ILE A 84 -12.24 -63.34 -46.46
N PRO A 85 -13.11 -62.71 -47.27
CA PRO A 85 -13.46 -61.30 -47.05
C PRO A 85 -14.14 -61.18 -45.68
N VAL A 86 -13.64 -60.29 -44.83
CA VAL A 86 -14.33 -59.93 -43.59
C VAL A 86 -15.52 -59.04 -43.99
N GLU A 87 -16.69 -59.64 -44.20
CA GLU A 87 -17.88 -58.89 -44.60
C GLU A 87 -18.33 -57.95 -43.47
N SER A 88 -18.50 -56.66 -43.78
CA SER A 88 -19.07 -55.71 -42.83
C SER A 88 -20.54 -56.04 -42.56
N LEU A 89 -20.98 -55.91 -41.31
CA LEU A 89 -22.38 -56.12 -40.92
C LEU A 89 -23.35 -55.30 -41.78
N ALA A 90 -22.95 -54.07 -42.14
CA ALA A 90 -23.77 -53.20 -43.00
C ALA A 90 -23.91 -53.74 -44.43
N GLU A 91 -22.87 -54.39 -44.99
CA GLU A 91 -22.95 -55.04 -46.30
C GLU A 91 -23.86 -56.26 -46.27
N VAL A 92 -23.77 -57.06 -45.21
CA VAL A 92 -24.64 -58.22 -44.98
C VAL A 92 -26.10 -57.78 -44.85
N LEU A 93 -26.35 -56.69 -44.12
CA LEU A 93 -27.68 -56.11 -43.96
C LEU A 93 -28.22 -55.57 -45.29
N LEU A 94 -27.40 -54.86 -46.09
CA LEU A 94 -27.82 -54.36 -47.40
C LEU A 94 -28.16 -55.52 -48.35
N ARG A 95 -27.30 -56.55 -48.44
CA ARG A 95 -27.54 -57.75 -49.26
C ARG A 95 -28.80 -58.48 -48.82
N THR A 96 -28.97 -58.69 -47.52
CA THR A 96 -30.16 -59.36 -46.96
C THR A 96 -31.43 -58.56 -47.23
N GLY A 97 -31.38 -57.24 -47.08
CA GLY A 97 -32.48 -56.33 -47.40
C GLY A 97 -32.88 -56.38 -48.88
N LYS A 98 -31.91 -56.36 -49.80
CA LYS A 98 -32.18 -56.47 -51.25
C LYS A 98 -32.68 -57.86 -51.67
N LEU A 99 -32.20 -58.92 -51.02
CA LEU A 99 -32.75 -60.27 -51.21
C LEU A 99 -34.19 -60.38 -50.67
N ALA A 100 -34.53 -59.65 -49.60
CA ALA A 100 -35.90 -59.57 -49.10
C ALA A 100 -36.82 -58.78 -50.07
N GLU A 101 -36.38 -57.61 -50.56
CA GLU A 101 -37.12 -56.81 -51.56
C GLU A 101 -37.41 -57.61 -52.83
N THR A 102 -36.42 -58.36 -53.33
CA THR A 102 -36.59 -59.20 -54.53
C THR A 102 -37.55 -60.36 -54.29
N LYS A 103 -37.59 -60.91 -53.08
CA LYS A 103 -38.57 -61.94 -52.69
C LYS A 103 -40.00 -61.40 -52.65
N THR A 104 -40.18 -60.12 -52.30
CA THR A 104 -41.49 -59.46 -52.25
C THR A 104 -41.84 -58.71 -53.54
N GLU A 105 -41.10 -58.91 -54.64
CA GLU A 105 -41.26 -58.18 -55.91
C GLU A 105 -41.34 -56.64 -55.75
N GLY A 106 -40.74 -56.10 -54.68
CA GLY A 106 -40.74 -54.67 -54.36
C GLY A 106 -41.97 -54.14 -53.59
N GLU A 107 -42.89 -54.99 -53.09
CA GLU A 107 -44.02 -54.54 -52.27
C GLU A 107 -43.61 -53.99 -50.89
N GLU A 108 -42.59 -54.57 -50.25
CA GLU A 108 -41.96 -54.03 -49.04
C GLU A 108 -40.54 -53.54 -49.37
N VAL A 109 -40.30 -52.23 -49.29
CA VAL A 109 -38.99 -51.63 -49.53
C VAL A 109 -38.18 -51.64 -48.23
N PHE A 110 -36.96 -52.17 -48.27
CA PHE A 110 -36.07 -52.15 -47.11
C PHE A 110 -35.52 -50.72 -46.93
N PRO A 111 -35.65 -50.10 -45.74
CA PRO A 111 -35.13 -48.76 -45.50
C PRO A 111 -33.60 -48.80 -45.50
N THR A 112 -32.99 -48.44 -46.62
CA THR A 112 -31.54 -48.52 -46.83
C THR A 112 -30.77 -47.30 -46.33
N THR A 113 -31.42 -46.20 -45.98
CA THR A 113 -30.76 -44.91 -45.70
C THR A 113 -29.63 -45.00 -44.67
N GLU A 114 -29.90 -45.51 -43.45
CA GLU A 114 -28.87 -45.61 -42.41
C GLU A 114 -27.75 -46.61 -42.77
N VAL A 115 -28.11 -47.70 -43.45
CA VAL A 115 -27.14 -48.72 -43.90
C VAL A 115 -26.22 -48.13 -44.98
N LEU A 116 -26.76 -47.38 -45.94
CA LEU A 116 -25.99 -46.71 -46.99
C LEU A 116 -25.13 -45.57 -46.45
N LEU A 117 -25.62 -44.80 -45.47
CA LEU A 117 -24.83 -43.76 -44.81
C LEU A 117 -23.65 -44.37 -44.03
N GLN A 118 -23.88 -45.49 -43.32
CA GLN A 118 -22.81 -46.20 -42.62
C GLN A 118 -21.80 -46.79 -43.61
N LEU A 119 -22.25 -47.43 -44.69
CA LEU A 119 -21.39 -47.99 -45.73
C LEU A 119 -20.59 -46.90 -46.45
N ALA A 120 -21.20 -45.76 -46.78
CA ALA A 120 -20.50 -44.62 -47.34
C ALA A 120 -19.42 -44.09 -46.39
N SER A 121 -19.75 -43.96 -45.10
CA SER A 121 -18.82 -43.50 -44.06
C SER A 121 -17.64 -44.45 -43.84
N ASP A 122 -17.89 -45.76 -43.88
CA ASP A 122 -16.84 -46.78 -43.71
C ASP A 122 -15.98 -46.94 -44.97
N ALA A 123 -16.56 -46.77 -46.16
CA ALA A 123 -15.84 -46.85 -47.43
C ALA A 123 -15.00 -45.59 -47.70
N LEU A 124 -15.41 -44.41 -47.25
CA LEU A 124 -14.80 -43.13 -47.65
C LEU A 124 -13.26 -43.05 -47.48
N PRO A 125 -12.65 -43.52 -46.38
CA PRO A 125 -11.19 -43.48 -46.21
C PRO A 125 -10.41 -44.41 -47.14
N ASN A 126 -11.05 -45.49 -47.60
CA ASN A 126 -10.42 -46.61 -48.30
C ASN A 126 -10.76 -46.64 -49.79
N ASP A 127 -12.01 -46.40 -50.16
CA ASP A 127 -12.51 -46.31 -51.54
C ASP A 127 -13.57 -45.21 -51.67
N MET A 128 -13.12 -44.05 -52.15
CA MET A 128 -13.97 -42.88 -52.33
C MET A 128 -14.99 -43.06 -53.47
N THR A 129 -14.70 -43.91 -54.45
CA THR A 129 -15.60 -44.18 -55.57
C THR A 129 -16.77 -45.06 -55.14
N LEU A 130 -16.49 -46.07 -54.31
CA LEU A 130 -17.51 -46.90 -53.68
C LEU A 130 -18.36 -46.10 -52.70
N ALA A 131 -17.74 -45.22 -51.90
CA ALA A 131 -18.45 -44.32 -51.01
C ALA A 131 -19.41 -43.39 -51.79
N LEU A 132 -18.95 -42.80 -52.89
CA LEU A 132 -19.79 -41.98 -53.77
C LEU A 132 -20.96 -42.79 -54.34
N ALA A 133 -20.73 -44.04 -54.74
CA ALA A 133 -21.79 -44.92 -55.25
C ALA A 133 -22.87 -45.17 -54.19
N TYR A 134 -22.49 -45.41 -52.92
CA TYR A 134 -23.44 -45.54 -51.81
C TYR A 134 -24.23 -44.25 -51.56
N LEU A 135 -23.58 -43.08 -51.64
CA LEU A 135 -24.26 -41.78 -51.51
C LEU A 135 -25.21 -41.49 -52.67
N LEU A 136 -24.86 -41.87 -53.90
CA LEU A 136 -25.73 -41.72 -55.07
C LEU A 136 -26.94 -42.69 -55.02
N ALA A 137 -26.82 -43.80 -54.30
CA ALA A 137 -27.91 -44.77 -54.09
C ALA A 137 -28.88 -44.40 -52.96
N LEU A 138 -28.66 -43.26 -52.27
CA LEU A 138 -29.54 -42.82 -51.18
C LEU A 138 -30.96 -42.51 -51.69
N PRO A 139 -32.02 -42.95 -50.99
CA PRO A 139 -33.40 -42.62 -51.35
C PRO A 139 -33.70 -41.12 -51.33
N GLN A 140 -33.08 -40.39 -50.39
CA GLN A 140 -33.19 -38.94 -50.24
C GLN A 140 -31.81 -38.29 -50.43
N VAL A 141 -31.67 -37.46 -51.47
CA VAL A 141 -30.38 -36.88 -51.89
C VAL A 141 -29.73 -36.03 -50.79
N LEU A 142 -30.53 -35.27 -50.04
CA LEU A 142 -30.02 -34.38 -48.98
C LEU A 142 -29.50 -35.14 -47.74
N ASP A 143 -29.85 -36.42 -47.55
CA ASP A 143 -29.34 -37.21 -46.42
C ASP A 143 -27.82 -37.44 -46.51
N ALA A 144 -27.21 -37.26 -47.70
CA ALA A 144 -25.76 -37.32 -47.88
C ALA A 144 -25.00 -36.33 -46.96
N ASN A 145 -25.62 -35.22 -46.55
CA ASN A 145 -25.04 -34.32 -45.56
C ASN A 145 -24.72 -34.98 -44.23
N LYS A 146 -25.58 -35.90 -43.76
CA LYS A 146 -25.33 -36.65 -42.51
C LYS A 146 -24.04 -37.48 -42.59
N CYS A 147 -23.64 -37.86 -43.80
CA CYS A 147 -22.34 -38.49 -44.03
C CYS A 147 -21.24 -37.42 -44.02
N PHE A 148 -21.33 -36.38 -44.84
CA PHE A 148 -20.28 -35.36 -44.94
C PHE A 148 -20.00 -34.57 -43.64
N GLU A 149 -21.02 -34.35 -42.79
CA GLU A 149 -20.87 -33.71 -41.48
C GLU A 149 -20.12 -34.57 -40.45
N LYS A 150 -20.21 -35.91 -40.57
CA LYS A 150 -19.51 -36.84 -39.68
C LYS A 150 -18.04 -37.04 -40.05
N GLN A 151 -17.63 -36.64 -41.25
CA GLN A 151 -16.30 -36.88 -41.80
C GLN A 151 -15.35 -35.73 -41.48
N SER A 152 -14.05 -36.01 -41.54
CA SER A 152 -13.01 -34.98 -41.42
C SER A 152 -13.17 -33.95 -42.56
N HIS A 153 -13.17 -32.66 -42.22
CA HIS A 153 -13.30 -31.56 -43.18
C HIS A 153 -12.00 -31.32 -43.98
N SER A 154 -11.52 -32.35 -44.67
CA SER A 154 -10.38 -32.25 -45.57
C SER A 154 -10.78 -31.65 -46.92
N ALA A 155 -9.78 -31.19 -47.70
CA ALA A 155 -10.03 -30.75 -49.07
C ALA A 155 -10.76 -31.80 -49.91
N LEU A 156 -10.43 -33.08 -49.73
CA LEU A 156 -11.01 -34.17 -50.51
C LEU A 156 -12.48 -34.42 -50.13
N SER A 157 -12.84 -34.36 -48.85
CA SER A 157 -14.23 -34.54 -48.43
C SER A 157 -15.13 -33.38 -48.89
N LEU A 158 -14.62 -32.14 -48.83
CA LEU A 158 -15.32 -30.95 -49.34
C LEU A 158 -15.47 -30.98 -50.87
N GLN A 159 -14.42 -31.40 -51.60
CA GLN A 159 -14.47 -31.60 -53.06
C GLN A 159 -15.46 -32.69 -53.45
N LEU A 160 -15.50 -33.81 -52.71
CA LEU A 160 -16.44 -34.89 -52.96
C LEU A 160 -17.89 -34.46 -52.71
N ALA A 161 -18.14 -33.70 -51.64
CA ALA A 161 -19.46 -33.13 -51.36
C ALA A 161 -19.91 -32.17 -52.47
N ALA A 162 -19.02 -31.26 -52.89
CA ALA A 162 -19.29 -30.35 -54.01
C ALA A 162 -19.55 -31.12 -55.32
N TYR A 163 -18.80 -32.20 -55.58
CA TYR A 163 -19.00 -33.06 -56.75
C TYR A 163 -20.33 -33.81 -56.69
N TYR A 164 -20.68 -34.39 -55.54
CA TYR A 164 -21.95 -35.08 -55.32
C TYR A 164 -23.14 -34.16 -55.61
N TYR A 165 -23.18 -32.96 -54.99
CA TYR A 165 -24.26 -32.01 -55.22
C TYR A 165 -24.28 -31.48 -56.66
N SER A 166 -23.11 -31.28 -57.28
CA SER A 166 -23.03 -30.89 -58.69
C SER A 166 -23.60 -31.97 -59.62
N LEU A 167 -23.33 -33.25 -59.35
CA LEU A 167 -23.91 -34.38 -60.10
C LEU A 167 -25.43 -34.44 -59.96
N GLN A 168 -25.94 -34.25 -58.75
CA GLN A 168 -27.38 -34.30 -58.46
C GLN A 168 -28.13 -33.13 -59.11
N ILE A 169 -27.58 -31.91 -59.02
CA ILE A 169 -28.12 -30.71 -59.69
C ILE A 169 -28.09 -30.91 -61.21
N TYR A 170 -26.99 -31.42 -61.76
CA TYR A 170 -26.88 -31.67 -63.19
C TYR A 170 -27.90 -32.71 -63.68
N ALA A 171 -28.06 -33.81 -62.95
CA ALA A 171 -29.01 -34.87 -63.28
C ALA A 171 -30.47 -34.37 -63.29
N GLN A 172 -30.80 -33.40 -62.43
CA GLN A 172 -32.14 -32.80 -62.37
C GLN A 172 -32.36 -31.73 -63.46
N LEU A 173 -31.33 -30.96 -63.81
CA LEU A 173 -31.40 -29.91 -64.84
C LEU A 173 -31.34 -30.43 -66.27
N ALA A 174 -30.56 -31.47 -66.50
CA ALA A 174 -30.47 -32.18 -67.76
C ALA A 174 -30.72 -33.67 -67.49
N PRO A 175 -32.00 -34.11 -67.39
CA PRO A 175 -32.35 -35.51 -67.16
C PRO A 175 -31.99 -36.34 -68.39
N CYS A 176 -30.73 -36.72 -68.52
CA CYS A 176 -30.21 -37.42 -69.68
C CYS A 176 -30.27 -38.93 -69.46
N PHE A 177 -31.39 -39.56 -69.80
CA PHE A 177 -31.43 -40.98 -70.12
C PHE A 177 -32.15 -41.22 -71.44
N ARG A 178 -31.45 -40.97 -72.55
CA ARG A 178 -31.84 -41.53 -73.87
C ARG A 178 -30.68 -42.10 -74.71
N ASP A 179 -29.42 -42.01 -74.28
CA ASP A 179 -28.30 -42.59 -75.03
C ASP A 179 -27.24 -43.29 -74.16
N LYS A 180 -26.65 -44.37 -74.68
CA LYS A 180 -25.93 -45.40 -73.89
C LYS A 180 -24.54 -45.00 -73.37
N CYS A 181 -24.06 -43.77 -73.60
CA CYS A 181 -22.80 -43.25 -73.06
C CYS A 181 -22.84 -41.71 -72.99
N HIS A 182 -23.38 -41.15 -71.91
CA HIS A 182 -23.45 -39.69 -71.74
C HIS A 182 -22.05 -39.08 -71.48
N PRO A 183 -21.70 -37.89 -72.03
CA PRO A 183 -20.39 -37.24 -71.83
C PRO A 183 -20.04 -36.94 -70.37
N LEU A 184 -21.03 -36.92 -69.47
CA LEU A 184 -20.84 -36.66 -68.04
C LEU A 184 -19.86 -37.65 -67.38
N TYR A 185 -19.88 -38.93 -67.75
CA TYR A 185 -18.94 -39.93 -67.20
C TYR A 185 -17.51 -39.77 -67.73
N ARG A 186 -17.28 -38.90 -68.71
CA ARG A 186 -15.96 -38.53 -69.23
C ARG A 186 -15.52 -37.13 -68.80
N ALA A 187 -16.38 -36.39 -68.12
CA ALA A 187 -16.07 -35.05 -67.65
C ALA A 187 -15.20 -35.12 -66.40
N ASP A 188 -14.16 -34.29 -66.36
CA ASP A 188 -13.38 -34.09 -65.15
C ASP A 188 -14.31 -33.55 -64.03
N PRO A 189 -14.30 -34.15 -62.82
CA PRO A 189 -15.10 -33.68 -61.68
C PRO A 189 -15.00 -32.18 -61.42
N LYS A 190 -13.80 -31.59 -61.61
CA LYS A 190 -13.55 -30.16 -61.43
C LYS A 190 -14.29 -29.31 -62.46
N GLU A 191 -14.34 -29.75 -63.71
CA GLU A 191 -15.04 -29.03 -64.78
C GLU A 191 -16.55 -29.13 -64.61
N LEU A 192 -17.05 -30.27 -64.10
CA LEU A 192 -18.47 -30.40 -63.75
C LEU A 192 -18.85 -29.44 -62.62
N ILE A 193 -18.11 -29.42 -61.51
CA ILE A 193 -18.37 -28.50 -60.38
C ILE A 193 -18.36 -27.05 -60.89
N LYS A 194 -17.35 -26.64 -61.65
CA LYS A 194 -17.26 -25.28 -62.21
C LYS A 194 -18.46 -24.93 -63.10
N MET A 195 -18.84 -25.83 -64.00
CA MET A 195 -19.92 -25.60 -64.94
C MET A 195 -21.27 -25.47 -64.21
N VAL A 196 -21.54 -26.36 -63.27
CA VAL A 196 -22.78 -26.33 -62.47
C VAL A 196 -22.80 -25.10 -61.56
N SER A 197 -21.73 -24.80 -60.83
CA SER A 197 -21.63 -23.60 -60.00
C SER A 197 -21.82 -22.32 -60.81
N ARG A 198 -21.21 -22.22 -62.01
CA ARG A 198 -21.40 -21.07 -62.90
C ARG A 198 -22.85 -20.94 -63.36
N HIS A 199 -23.48 -22.04 -63.76
CA HIS A 199 -24.88 -22.03 -64.18
C HIS A 199 -25.80 -21.60 -63.02
N VAL A 200 -25.61 -22.19 -61.85
CA VAL A 200 -26.35 -21.86 -60.62
C VAL A 200 -26.18 -20.38 -60.23
N THR A 201 -24.97 -19.81 -60.28
CA THR A 201 -24.75 -18.39 -59.95
C THR A 201 -25.36 -17.43 -60.98
N LEU A 202 -25.44 -17.80 -62.27
CA LEU A 202 -25.99 -16.95 -63.33
C LEU A 202 -27.53 -16.94 -63.34
N TYR A 203 -28.16 -18.08 -63.02
CA TYR A 203 -29.62 -18.26 -63.07
C TYR A 203 -30.26 -18.36 -61.67
N GLY A 204 -29.47 -18.25 -60.59
CA GLY A 204 -29.87 -18.42 -59.19
C GLY A 204 -30.84 -17.39 -58.61
N HIS A 205 -31.41 -16.51 -59.46
CA HIS A 205 -32.48 -15.59 -59.12
C HIS A 205 -33.85 -15.96 -59.73
N GLU A 206 -33.91 -17.02 -60.56
CA GLU A 206 -35.18 -17.58 -61.04
C GLU A 206 -35.82 -18.47 -59.95
N ALA A 207 -37.14 -18.70 -59.98
CA ALA A 207 -37.81 -19.50 -58.96
C ALA A 207 -37.57 -21.01 -59.19
N TRP A 208 -36.45 -21.53 -58.70
CA TRP A 208 -36.11 -22.96 -58.72
C TRP A 208 -37.10 -23.78 -57.87
N PRO A 209 -37.44 -25.02 -58.25
CA PRO A 209 -38.18 -25.94 -57.36
C PRO A 209 -37.49 -26.09 -56.00
N GLU A 210 -38.26 -26.26 -54.92
CA GLU A 210 -37.73 -26.30 -53.54
C GLU A 210 -36.60 -27.32 -53.35
N ASP A 211 -36.74 -28.52 -53.95
CA ASP A 211 -35.73 -29.58 -53.89
C ASP A 211 -34.39 -29.15 -54.52
N LEU A 212 -34.44 -28.48 -55.68
CA LEU A 212 -33.25 -28.04 -56.41
C LEU A 212 -32.63 -26.78 -55.79
N ALA A 213 -33.45 -25.92 -55.18
CA ALA A 213 -32.99 -24.79 -54.37
C ALA A 213 -32.27 -25.28 -53.10
N ALA A 214 -32.74 -26.34 -52.45
CA ALA A 214 -32.06 -26.95 -51.31
C ALA A 214 -30.69 -27.55 -51.68
N LEU A 215 -30.61 -28.28 -52.80
CA LEU A 215 -29.34 -28.80 -53.33
C LEU A 215 -28.36 -27.67 -53.70
N THR A 216 -28.88 -26.61 -54.30
CA THR A 216 -28.11 -25.41 -54.64
C THR A 216 -27.51 -24.75 -53.40
N LYS A 217 -28.28 -24.63 -52.30
CA LYS A 217 -27.76 -24.11 -51.02
C LYS A 217 -26.61 -24.97 -50.48
N GLN A 218 -26.72 -26.29 -50.57
CA GLN A 218 -25.66 -27.20 -50.14
C GLN A 218 -24.41 -27.10 -51.01
N LEU A 219 -24.57 -27.01 -52.33
CA LEU A 219 -23.45 -26.79 -53.24
C LEU A 219 -22.69 -25.49 -52.90
N HIS A 220 -23.41 -24.38 -52.66
CA HIS A 220 -22.78 -23.13 -52.22
C HIS A 220 -22.07 -23.28 -50.87
N TYR A 221 -22.70 -23.93 -49.90
CA TYR A 221 -22.12 -24.15 -48.58
C TYR A 221 -20.77 -24.90 -48.65
N TYR A 222 -20.71 -26.03 -49.36
CA TYR A 222 -19.47 -26.80 -49.48
C TYR A 222 -18.43 -26.10 -50.36
N ASN A 223 -18.84 -25.36 -51.40
CA ASN A 223 -17.91 -24.56 -52.20
C ASN A 223 -17.29 -23.42 -51.39
N GLU A 224 -18.07 -22.67 -50.60
CA GLU A 224 -17.53 -21.63 -49.73
C GLU A 224 -16.56 -22.22 -48.70
N ARG A 225 -16.91 -23.33 -48.04
CA ARG A 225 -15.99 -24.00 -47.10
C ARG A 225 -14.72 -24.52 -47.77
N LEU A 226 -14.82 -25.04 -48.98
CA LEU A 226 -13.65 -25.48 -49.76
C LEU A 226 -12.76 -24.29 -50.11
N LEU A 227 -13.35 -23.17 -50.51
CA LEU A 227 -12.61 -21.95 -50.80
C LEU A 227 -11.94 -21.39 -49.53
N ASP A 228 -12.64 -21.34 -48.40
CA ASP A 228 -12.09 -20.89 -47.11
C ASP A 228 -10.94 -21.81 -46.66
N PHE A 229 -11.10 -23.13 -46.85
CA PHE A 229 -10.07 -24.12 -46.56
C PHE A 229 -8.83 -23.91 -47.44
N THR A 230 -9.01 -23.71 -48.75
CA THR A 230 -7.88 -23.44 -49.65
C THR A 230 -7.18 -22.12 -49.31
N GLN A 231 -7.93 -21.08 -48.93
CA GLN A 231 -7.34 -19.82 -48.48
C GLN A 231 -6.55 -20.00 -47.19
N ALA A 232 -7.11 -20.71 -46.21
CA ALA A 232 -6.42 -20.99 -44.95
C ALA A 232 -5.13 -21.82 -45.17
N GLN A 233 -5.14 -22.78 -46.10
CA GLN A 233 -3.92 -23.51 -46.49
C GLN A 233 -2.86 -22.62 -47.13
N VAL A 234 -3.27 -21.69 -48.01
CA VAL A 234 -2.35 -20.69 -48.57
C VAL A 234 -1.76 -19.82 -47.46
N LEU A 235 -2.57 -19.36 -46.51
CA LEU A 235 -2.12 -18.57 -45.36
C LEU A 235 -1.18 -19.36 -44.42
N GLN A 236 -1.44 -20.66 -44.21
CA GLN A 236 -0.55 -21.55 -43.48
C GLN A 236 0.79 -21.71 -44.19
N GLY A 237 0.77 -21.83 -45.54
CA GLY A 237 1.97 -21.88 -46.38
C GLY A 237 2.84 -20.61 -46.32
N LEU A 238 2.23 -19.46 -46.01
CA LEU A 238 2.94 -18.20 -45.74
C LEU A 238 3.60 -18.15 -44.33
N ARG A 239 3.57 -19.25 -43.57
CA ARG A 239 4.13 -19.39 -42.21
C ARG A 239 3.56 -18.40 -41.19
N LYS A 240 2.30 -17.98 -41.36
CA LYS A 240 1.62 -17.00 -40.48
C LYS A 240 0.83 -17.64 -39.33
N GLY A 241 1.00 -18.93 -39.07
CA GLY A 241 0.42 -19.59 -37.87
C GLY A 241 -1.11 -19.67 -37.86
N VAL A 242 -1.75 -19.80 -39.03
CA VAL A 242 -3.21 -19.88 -39.15
C VAL A 242 -3.71 -21.29 -38.84
N ASP A 243 -4.68 -21.40 -37.95
CA ASP A 243 -5.45 -22.62 -37.72
C ASP A 243 -6.50 -22.77 -38.82
N VAL A 244 -6.28 -23.74 -39.71
CA VAL A 244 -7.13 -23.99 -40.88
C VAL A 244 -8.56 -24.36 -40.48
N GLN A 245 -8.72 -25.15 -39.42
CA GLN A 245 -10.06 -25.59 -39.00
C GLN A 245 -10.83 -24.41 -38.42
N ARG A 246 -10.20 -23.64 -37.53
CA ARG A 246 -10.81 -22.46 -36.93
C ARG A 246 -11.12 -21.37 -37.96
N PHE A 247 -10.23 -21.14 -38.92
CA PHE A 247 -10.45 -20.16 -39.99
C PHE A 247 -11.67 -20.52 -40.86
N THR A 248 -11.99 -21.80 -41.08
CA THR A 248 -13.17 -22.17 -41.88
C THR A 248 -14.50 -22.06 -41.14
N ALA A 249 -14.49 -21.99 -39.80
CA ALA A 249 -15.69 -22.14 -38.97
C ALA A 249 -16.03 -20.91 -38.11
N ASP A 250 -15.04 -20.09 -37.74
CA ASP A 250 -15.17 -18.98 -36.78
C ASP A 250 -14.96 -17.63 -37.50
N ASP A 251 -16.04 -16.88 -37.72
CA ASP A 251 -16.00 -15.59 -38.42
C ASP A 251 -15.26 -14.49 -37.62
N GLN A 252 -15.27 -14.58 -36.28
CA GLN A 252 -14.50 -13.66 -35.44
C GLN A 252 -13.00 -13.95 -35.58
N TYR A 253 -12.62 -15.22 -35.59
CA TYR A 253 -11.23 -15.61 -35.85
C TYR A 253 -10.78 -15.25 -37.26
N LYS A 254 -11.64 -15.37 -38.29
CA LYS A 254 -11.34 -14.87 -39.65
C LYS A 254 -11.03 -13.38 -39.62
N ARG A 255 -11.90 -12.59 -38.98
CA ARG A 255 -11.74 -11.14 -38.84
C ARG A 255 -10.42 -10.79 -38.13
N GLU A 256 -10.14 -11.39 -36.98
CA GLU A 256 -8.89 -11.17 -36.23
C GLU A 256 -7.65 -11.59 -37.04
N THR A 257 -7.70 -12.72 -37.74
CA THR A 257 -6.62 -13.18 -38.62
C THR A 257 -6.37 -12.19 -39.76
N ILE A 258 -7.42 -11.66 -40.38
CA ILE A 258 -7.31 -10.66 -41.46
C ILE A 258 -6.69 -9.36 -40.96
N LEU A 259 -7.12 -8.89 -39.79
CA LEU A 259 -6.53 -7.69 -39.16
C LEU A 259 -5.06 -7.93 -38.81
N GLY A 260 -4.71 -9.08 -38.22
CA GLY A 260 -3.32 -9.45 -37.94
C GLY A 260 -2.46 -9.61 -39.20
N LEU A 261 -3.02 -10.07 -40.33
CA LEU A 261 -2.32 -10.09 -41.62
C LEU A 261 -2.04 -8.68 -42.16
N ALA A 262 -2.86 -7.69 -41.81
CA ALA A 262 -2.65 -6.30 -42.19
C ALA A 262 -1.45 -5.68 -41.44
N GLU A 263 -1.03 -6.24 -40.31
CA GLU A 263 0.16 -5.84 -39.53
C GLU A 263 1.45 -6.32 -40.21
N THR A 264 1.72 -5.84 -41.43
CA THR A 264 2.86 -6.27 -42.24
C THR A 264 3.45 -5.16 -43.08
N LEU A 265 4.77 -5.22 -43.29
CA LEU A 265 5.47 -4.34 -44.24
C LEU A 265 5.48 -4.91 -45.67
N GLU A 266 5.18 -6.19 -45.84
CA GLU A 266 5.20 -6.88 -47.14
C GLU A 266 3.98 -6.51 -47.99
N GLU A 267 4.20 -5.91 -49.16
CA GLU A 267 3.12 -5.43 -50.04
C GLU A 267 2.20 -6.56 -50.53
N ASN A 268 2.77 -7.72 -50.85
CA ASN A 268 2.01 -8.90 -51.27
C ASN A 268 1.06 -9.39 -50.17
N VAL A 269 1.54 -9.46 -48.92
CA VAL A 269 0.74 -9.91 -47.78
C VAL A 269 -0.34 -8.90 -47.43
N TYR A 270 -0.02 -7.61 -47.48
CA TYR A 270 -1.00 -6.55 -47.28
C TYR A 270 -2.11 -6.56 -48.34
N SER A 271 -1.77 -6.79 -49.61
CA SER A 271 -2.74 -6.97 -50.69
C SER A 271 -3.65 -8.18 -50.46
N ILE A 272 -3.09 -9.30 -49.96
CA ILE A 272 -3.87 -10.47 -49.55
C ILE A 272 -4.84 -10.09 -48.43
N ALA A 273 -4.41 -9.39 -47.37
CA ALA A 273 -5.27 -8.96 -46.28
C ALA A 273 -6.46 -8.12 -46.78
N LEU A 274 -6.24 -7.18 -47.71
CA LEU A 274 -7.32 -6.39 -48.32
C LEU A 274 -8.29 -7.24 -49.15
N SER A 275 -7.78 -8.20 -49.93
CA SER A 275 -8.62 -9.10 -50.71
C SER A 275 -9.50 -9.99 -49.83
N LEU A 276 -8.96 -10.46 -48.69
CA LEU A 276 -9.69 -11.25 -47.71
C LEU A 276 -10.72 -10.39 -46.98
N ALA A 277 -10.36 -9.17 -46.58
CA ALA A 277 -11.28 -8.25 -45.93
C ALA A 277 -12.50 -7.96 -46.82
N GLN A 278 -12.28 -7.72 -48.13
CA GLN A 278 -13.36 -7.54 -49.09
C GLN A 278 -14.24 -8.78 -49.22
N ARG A 279 -13.65 -9.98 -49.22
CA ARG A 279 -14.41 -11.24 -49.34
C ARG A 279 -15.25 -11.52 -48.09
N TYR A 280 -14.68 -11.38 -46.90
CA TYR A 280 -15.34 -11.70 -45.64
C TYR A 280 -16.08 -10.51 -45.01
N SER A 281 -16.29 -9.44 -45.79
CA SER A 281 -17.01 -8.23 -45.36
C SER A 281 -16.43 -7.57 -44.09
N VAL A 282 -15.11 -7.69 -43.88
CA VAL A 282 -14.41 -6.93 -42.83
C VAL A 282 -14.24 -5.49 -43.30
N SER A 283 -14.51 -4.52 -42.42
CA SER A 283 -14.47 -3.12 -42.80
C SER A 283 -13.08 -2.72 -43.27
N ARG A 284 -12.99 -2.13 -44.45
CA ARG A 284 -11.74 -1.57 -44.97
C ARG A 284 -11.17 -0.49 -44.04
N TRP A 285 -12.04 0.25 -43.35
CA TRP A 285 -11.63 1.23 -42.35
C TRP A 285 -10.85 0.56 -41.22
N GLU A 286 -11.31 -0.59 -40.72
CA GLU A 286 -10.67 -1.31 -39.62
C GLU A 286 -9.31 -1.88 -40.03
N VAL A 287 -9.23 -2.47 -41.23
CA VAL A 287 -7.94 -2.95 -41.79
C VAL A 287 -6.93 -1.82 -41.90
N PHE A 288 -7.35 -0.65 -42.39
CA PHE A 288 -6.48 0.52 -42.51
C PHE A 288 -6.09 1.09 -41.15
N MET A 289 -6.99 1.09 -40.16
CA MET A 289 -6.72 1.59 -38.82
C MET A 289 -5.74 0.66 -38.08
N THR A 290 -5.93 -0.66 -38.18
CA THR A 290 -5.00 -1.67 -37.65
C THR A 290 -3.63 -1.57 -38.31
N HIS A 291 -3.58 -1.38 -39.64
CA HIS A 291 -2.30 -1.17 -40.32
C HIS A 291 -1.62 0.10 -39.83
N LEU A 292 -2.35 1.21 -39.70
CA LEU A 292 -1.80 2.47 -39.19
C LEU A 292 -1.28 2.32 -37.76
N GLU A 293 -2.00 1.62 -36.89
CA GLU A 293 -1.54 1.30 -35.54
C GLU A 293 -0.20 0.54 -35.58
N PHE A 294 -0.13 -0.56 -36.31
CA PHE A 294 1.11 -1.33 -36.50
C PHE A 294 2.27 -0.47 -37.00
N LEU A 295 2.02 0.47 -37.92
CA LEU A 295 3.05 1.38 -38.39
C LEU A 295 3.64 2.22 -37.23
N PHE A 296 2.81 2.71 -36.31
CA PHE A 296 3.29 3.49 -35.17
C PHE A 296 3.96 2.65 -34.08
N THR A 297 3.49 1.42 -33.84
CA THR A 297 3.88 0.58 -32.70
C THR A 297 5.01 -0.39 -33.03
N ASP A 298 4.75 -1.40 -33.86
CA ASP A 298 5.57 -2.61 -33.97
C ASP A 298 6.37 -2.69 -35.27
N SER A 299 6.13 -1.78 -36.21
CA SER A 299 6.80 -1.80 -37.52
C SER A 299 8.30 -1.48 -37.50
N GLY A 300 8.79 -0.80 -36.45
CA GLY A 300 10.17 -0.31 -36.36
C GLY A 300 10.53 0.81 -37.34
N LEU A 301 9.57 1.36 -38.08
CA LEU A 301 9.80 2.40 -39.08
C LEU A 301 10.03 3.79 -38.46
N SER A 302 10.86 4.59 -39.11
CA SER A 302 11.00 6.02 -38.84
C SER A 302 9.72 6.78 -39.21
N THR A 303 9.51 7.96 -38.62
CA THR A 303 8.30 8.77 -38.86
C THR A 303 8.12 9.13 -40.34
N VAL A 304 9.22 9.38 -41.06
CA VAL A 304 9.20 9.67 -42.51
C VAL A 304 8.76 8.45 -43.32
N GLU A 305 9.23 7.25 -42.95
CA GLU A 305 8.84 6.01 -43.62
C GLU A 305 7.36 5.67 -43.39
N ILE A 306 6.85 5.92 -42.18
CA ILE A 306 5.41 5.79 -41.89
C ILE A 306 4.60 6.75 -42.76
N GLU A 307 5.00 8.02 -42.81
CA GLU A 307 4.30 9.03 -43.60
C GLU A 307 4.24 8.64 -45.08
N ASN A 308 5.39 8.26 -45.66
CA ASN A 308 5.48 7.80 -47.04
C ASN A 308 4.59 6.57 -47.30
N ARG A 309 4.60 5.61 -46.38
CA ARG A 309 3.79 4.39 -46.52
C ARG A 309 2.30 4.70 -46.43
N ALA A 310 1.87 5.48 -45.44
CA ALA A 310 0.47 5.86 -45.27
C ALA A 310 -0.07 6.67 -46.46
N GLN A 311 0.77 7.54 -47.06
CA GLN A 311 0.44 8.26 -48.29
C GLN A 311 0.37 7.33 -49.51
N SER A 312 1.34 6.42 -49.68
CA SER A 312 1.37 5.47 -50.80
C SER A 312 0.14 4.56 -50.84
N LEU A 313 -0.32 4.12 -49.66
CA LEU A 313 -1.50 3.28 -49.47
C LEU A 313 -2.82 4.06 -49.43
N ARG A 314 -2.75 5.40 -49.45
CA ARG A 314 -3.90 6.32 -49.39
C ARG A 314 -4.85 6.03 -48.22
N LEU A 315 -4.31 5.67 -47.06
CA LEU A 315 -5.10 5.22 -45.90
C LEU A 315 -6.16 6.27 -45.50
N PHE A 316 -5.78 7.55 -45.55
CA PHE A 316 -6.63 8.66 -45.11
C PHE A 316 -7.81 8.98 -46.04
N GLU A 317 -7.88 8.45 -47.25
CA GLU A 317 -9.10 8.57 -48.07
C GLU A 317 -10.28 7.82 -47.44
N THR A 318 -9.99 6.70 -46.75
CA THR A 318 -11.00 5.90 -46.03
C THR A 318 -11.07 6.28 -44.56
N LEU A 319 -9.95 6.49 -43.86
CA LEU A 319 -9.98 6.74 -42.41
C LEU A 319 -10.76 8.01 -42.02
N LYS A 320 -10.80 9.01 -42.90
CA LYS A 320 -11.56 10.26 -42.70
C LYS A 320 -13.08 10.08 -42.69
N THR A 321 -13.62 8.94 -43.11
CA THR A 321 -15.07 8.72 -43.12
C THR A 321 -15.65 8.55 -41.71
N ASP A 322 -14.82 8.23 -40.71
CA ASP A 322 -15.20 8.15 -39.29
C ASP A 322 -14.18 8.86 -38.38
N PRO A 323 -14.26 10.19 -38.25
CA PRO A 323 -13.36 10.99 -37.40
C PRO A 323 -13.41 10.64 -35.90
N ASP A 324 -14.58 10.21 -35.40
CA ASP A 324 -14.79 9.86 -34.00
C ASP A 324 -14.10 8.54 -33.65
N GLY A 325 -14.30 7.51 -34.49
CA GLY A 325 -13.60 6.23 -34.39
C GLY A 325 -12.09 6.42 -34.49
N PHE A 326 -11.63 7.24 -35.44
CA PHE A 326 -10.21 7.54 -35.63
C PHE A 326 -9.60 8.18 -34.39
N HIS A 327 -10.23 9.23 -33.85
CA HIS A 327 -9.75 9.91 -32.65
C HIS A 327 -9.64 8.96 -31.44
N LYS A 328 -10.69 8.18 -31.16
CA LYS A 328 -10.71 7.25 -30.02
C LYS A 328 -9.61 6.19 -30.14
N HIS A 329 -9.39 5.66 -31.33
CA HIS A 329 -8.36 4.64 -31.58
C HIS A 329 -6.95 5.22 -31.44
N MET A 330 -6.72 6.39 -32.05
CA MET A 330 -5.46 7.13 -31.96
C MET A 330 -5.09 7.46 -30.51
N ALA A 331 -6.05 7.94 -29.71
CA ALA A 331 -5.82 8.27 -28.31
C ALA A 331 -5.58 7.03 -27.42
N LYS A 332 -6.27 5.92 -27.68
CA LYS A 332 -6.22 4.71 -26.83
C LYS A 332 -5.00 3.83 -27.12
N TYR A 333 -4.67 3.61 -28.40
CA TYR A 333 -3.68 2.61 -28.78
C TYR A 333 -2.38 3.24 -29.30
N ILE A 334 -2.45 4.35 -30.03
CA ILE A 334 -1.27 4.95 -30.67
C ILE A 334 -0.58 5.97 -29.75
N TYR A 335 -1.30 6.95 -29.20
CA TYR A 335 -0.71 8.01 -28.39
C TYR A 335 0.16 7.48 -27.23
N PRO A 336 -0.25 6.46 -26.44
CA PRO A 336 0.56 5.96 -25.33
C PRO A 336 1.93 5.42 -25.74
N THR A 337 2.03 4.86 -26.95
CA THR A 337 3.28 4.24 -27.47
C THR A 337 4.33 5.25 -27.92
N ILE A 338 3.94 6.49 -28.19
CA ILE A 338 4.86 7.54 -28.63
C ILE A 338 5.64 8.10 -27.45
N GLY A 339 6.97 8.12 -27.50
CA GLY A 339 7.79 8.74 -26.45
C GLY A 339 7.61 10.25 -26.37
N GLY A 340 7.62 10.83 -25.15
CA GLY A 340 7.45 12.27 -24.94
C GLY A 340 8.56 13.15 -25.55
N PHE A 341 9.74 12.57 -25.77
CA PHE A 341 10.88 13.21 -26.43
C PHE A 341 10.86 13.08 -27.96
N ASP A 342 10.02 12.21 -28.53
CA ASP A 342 9.93 12.02 -29.97
C ASP A 342 8.99 13.07 -30.60
N HIS A 343 9.52 14.29 -30.73
CA HIS A 343 8.77 15.43 -31.28
C HIS A 343 8.35 15.20 -32.72
N GLU A 344 9.09 14.40 -33.49
CA GLU A 344 8.76 14.12 -34.88
C GLU A 344 7.52 13.23 -34.97
N ARG A 345 7.49 12.13 -34.21
CA ARG A 345 6.35 11.21 -34.15
C ARG A 345 5.12 11.89 -33.54
N LEU A 346 5.29 12.70 -32.49
CA LEU A 346 4.21 13.50 -31.90
C LEU A 346 3.67 14.54 -32.89
N LEU A 347 4.55 15.23 -33.63
CA LEU A 347 4.13 16.20 -34.64
C LEU A 347 3.30 15.52 -35.72
N TYR A 348 3.72 14.35 -36.19
CA TYR A 348 2.97 13.59 -37.17
C TYR A 348 1.61 13.13 -36.60
N TYR A 349 1.57 12.59 -35.38
CA TYR A 349 0.33 12.21 -34.69
C TYR A 349 -0.71 13.35 -34.64
N PHE A 350 -0.33 14.53 -34.16
CA PHE A 350 -1.26 15.67 -34.08
C PHE A 350 -1.64 16.22 -35.47
N THR A 351 -0.74 16.13 -36.45
CA THR A 351 -1.03 16.46 -37.85
C THR A 351 -2.09 15.52 -38.43
N LEU A 352 -2.06 14.23 -38.08
CA LEU A 352 -3.07 13.27 -38.49
C LEU A 352 -4.44 13.59 -37.89
N LEU A 353 -4.50 13.88 -36.59
CA LEU A 353 -5.74 14.30 -35.91
C LEU A 353 -6.34 15.57 -36.54
N GLU A 354 -5.51 16.56 -36.85
CA GLU A 354 -5.92 17.78 -37.56
C GLU A 354 -6.47 17.44 -38.96
N SER A 355 -5.74 16.65 -39.74
CA SER A 355 -6.11 16.30 -41.11
C SER A 355 -7.38 15.44 -41.24
N CYS A 356 -7.74 14.72 -40.17
CA CYS A 356 -8.93 13.87 -40.11
C CYS A 356 -10.14 14.55 -39.48
N GLY A 357 -10.07 15.86 -39.18
CA GLY A 357 -11.19 16.63 -38.66
C GLY A 357 -11.52 16.36 -37.19
N CYS A 358 -10.56 15.85 -36.41
CA CYS A 358 -10.77 15.51 -34.99
C CYS A 358 -10.71 16.72 -34.04
N ALA A 359 -10.66 17.94 -34.58
CA ALA A 359 -10.41 19.17 -33.82
C ALA A 359 -11.49 19.49 -32.77
N ASP A 360 -12.74 19.08 -33.00
CA ASP A 360 -13.89 19.41 -32.14
C ASP A 360 -14.43 18.21 -31.34
N LEU A 361 -13.81 17.04 -31.44
CA LEU A 361 -14.33 15.75 -30.92
C LEU A 361 -13.85 15.42 -29.49
N GLY A 362 -13.07 16.30 -28.86
CA GLY A 362 -12.51 16.11 -27.52
C GLY A 362 -12.60 17.37 -26.67
N LYS A 363 -12.68 17.20 -25.34
CA LYS A 363 -12.44 18.27 -24.36
C LYS A 363 -10.93 18.53 -24.26
N TYR A 364 -10.32 19.00 -25.35
CA TYR A 364 -8.89 19.23 -25.34
C TYR A 364 -8.57 20.55 -24.62
N ALA A 365 -7.63 20.50 -23.68
CA ALA A 365 -7.01 21.71 -23.13
C ALA A 365 -6.23 22.49 -24.22
N ILE A 366 -5.68 21.78 -25.22
CA ILE A 366 -4.99 22.34 -26.38
C ILE A 366 -5.51 21.69 -27.66
N LYS A 367 -5.94 22.48 -28.65
CA LYS A 367 -6.39 21.96 -29.95
C LYS A 367 -5.23 21.32 -30.75
N PRO A 368 -5.48 20.29 -31.58
CA PRO A 368 -4.45 19.64 -32.42
C PRO A 368 -3.59 20.63 -33.24
N GLU A 369 -4.20 21.64 -33.86
CA GLU A 369 -3.48 22.67 -34.63
C GLU A 369 -2.47 23.46 -33.76
N THR A 370 -2.83 23.69 -32.50
CA THR A 370 -1.95 24.37 -31.54
C THR A 370 -0.82 23.45 -31.11
N HIS A 371 -1.07 22.15 -30.91
CA HIS A 371 -0.01 21.17 -30.70
C HIS A 371 0.99 21.14 -31.86
N VAL A 372 0.52 21.11 -33.10
CA VAL A 372 1.37 21.15 -34.32
C VAL A 372 2.24 22.42 -34.34
N ARG A 373 1.65 23.59 -34.07
CA ARG A 373 2.40 24.86 -34.02
C ARG A 373 3.43 24.90 -32.89
N LEU A 374 3.12 24.34 -31.73
CA LEU A 374 4.04 24.26 -30.59
C LEU A 374 5.19 23.31 -30.88
N LEU A 375 4.91 22.09 -31.32
CA LEU A 375 5.92 21.06 -31.64
C LEU A 375 6.88 21.51 -32.75
N LYS A 376 6.39 22.16 -33.81
CA LYS A 376 7.25 22.73 -34.87
C LYS A 376 8.28 23.73 -34.31
N LYS A 377 7.92 24.49 -33.28
CA LYS A 377 8.81 25.48 -32.66
C LYS A 377 9.69 24.87 -31.58
N PHE A 378 9.14 24.01 -30.72
CA PHE A 378 9.90 23.34 -29.65
C PHE A 378 10.94 22.37 -30.19
N LYS A 379 10.67 21.68 -31.30
CA LYS A 379 11.67 20.84 -31.98
C LYS A 379 12.98 21.60 -32.28
N VAL A 380 12.87 22.90 -32.61
CA VAL A 380 14.03 23.76 -32.94
C VAL A 380 14.64 24.38 -31.70
N VAL A 381 13.80 24.86 -30.77
CA VAL A 381 14.21 25.71 -29.64
C VAL A 381 14.52 24.93 -28.37
N ALA A 382 13.99 23.71 -28.24
CA ALA A 382 14.00 22.88 -27.03
C ALA A 382 13.92 21.38 -27.38
N SER A 383 14.85 20.88 -28.19
CA SER A 383 14.84 19.48 -28.69
C SER A 383 14.89 18.41 -27.59
N GLY A 384 15.30 18.75 -26.36
CA GLY A 384 15.30 17.86 -25.19
C GLY A 384 14.02 17.89 -24.35
N LEU A 385 12.94 18.55 -24.80
CA LEU A 385 11.68 18.68 -24.06
C LEU A 385 10.88 17.38 -24.05
N ASP A 386 10.38 16.97 -22.88
CA ASP A 386 9.33 15.97 -22.81
C ASP A 386 7.97 16.66 -23.04
N TYR A 387 7.48 16.61 -24.28
CA TYR A 387 6.26 17.30 -24.68
C TYR A 387 5.00 16.69 -24.06
N LYS A 388 5.03 15.40 -23.71
CA LYS A 388 3.91 14.75 -23.03
C LYS A 388 3.78 15.29 -21.60
N LYS A 389 4.88 15.37 -20.85
CA LYS A 389 4.87 16.00 -19.51
C LYS A 389 4.42 17.46 -19.53
N LEU A 390 4.76 18.20 -20.59
CA LEU A 390 4.31 19.58 -20.77
C LEU A 390 2.79 19.71 -20.92
N THR A 391 2.12 18.70 -21.48
CA THR A 391 0.71 18.75 -21.86
C THR A 391 -0.18 17.82 -21.02
N ASP A 392 0.38 17.22 -19.97
CA ASP A 392 -0.34 16.39 -19.00
C ASP A 392 -1.11 17.28 -18.01
N GLU A 393 -2.39 16.97 -17.82
CA GLU A 393 -3.29 17.71 -16.92
C GLU A 393 -2.87 17.60 -15.43
N ASN A 394 -2.14 16.54 -15.05
CA ASN A 394 -1.76 16.28 -13.66
C ASN A 394 -0.40 16.90 -13.28
N MET A 395 0.39 17.34 -14.26
CA MET A 395 1.75 17.83 -14.04
C MET A 395 1.84 19.33 -14.23
N ASN A 396 2.76 19.99 -13.53
CA ASN A 396 3.02 21.40 -13.77
C ASN A 396 3.86 21.55 -15.05
N PRO A 397 3.37 22.22 -16.12
CA PRO A 397 4.13 22.35 -17.36
C PRO A 397 5.46 23.09 -17.18
N LEU A 398 5.57 23.92 -16.14
CA LEU A 398 6.80 24.64 -15.85
C LEU A 398 7.94 23.71 -15.37
N GLU A 399 7.62 22.63 -14.66
CA GLU A 399 8.61 21.61 -14.25
C GLU A 399 9.17 20.86 -15.46
N ALA A 400 8.35 20.64 -16.49
CA ALA A 400 8.79 20.04 -17.76
C ALA A 400 9.70 20.99 -18.56
N LEU A 401 9.49 22.31 -18.45
CA LEU A 401 10.29 23.32 -19.16
C LEU A 401 11.62 23.60 -18.46
N GLU A 402 11.64 23.72 -17.13
CA GLU A 402 12.80 24.08 -16.30
C GLU A 402 14.14 23.45 -16.77
N PRO A 403 14.27 22.13 -16.97
CA PRO A 403 15.55 21.52 -17.30
C PRO A 403 16.14 22.04 -18.63
N ILE A 404 15.29 22.44 -19.58
CA ILE A 404 15.72 22.85 -20.92
C ILE A 404 15.91 24.37 -21.03
N LEU A 405 15.40 25.16 -20.09
CA LEU A 405 15.55 26.62 -20.12
C LEU A 405 17.02 27.03 -20.04
N SER A 406 17.41 27.91 -20.95
CA SER A 406 18.72 28.53 -21.08
C SER A 406 18.59 29.98 -21.57
N SER A 407 19.67 30.75 -21.43
CA SER A 407 19.74 32.14 -21.89
C SER A 407 19.47 32.31 -23.40
N GLN A 408 19.67 31.27 -24.20
CA GLN A 408 19.46 31.31 -25.66
C GLN A 408 18.00 31.03 -26.07
N ASN A 409 17.28 30.21 -25.32
CA ASN A 409 15.94 29.76 -25.72
C ASN A 409 14.80 30.45 -24.96
N ILE A 410 15.07 31.06 -23.80
CA ILE A 410 14.06 31.65 -22.91
C ILE A 410 13.13 32.66 -23.62
N LEU A 411 13.68 33.55 -24.45
CA LEU A 411 12.89 34.54 -25.21
C LEU A 411 11.98 33.89 -26.25
N SER A 412 12.44 32.80 -26.86
CA SER A 412 11.68 32.08 -27.88
C SER A 412 10.56 31.26 -27.24
N ILE A 413 10.84 30.62 -26.09
CA ILE A 413 9.86 29.83 -25.32
C ILE A 413 8.83 30.75 -24.66
N SER A 414 9.22 31.92 -24.14
CA SER A 414 8.29 32.86 -23.50
C SER A 414 7.16 33.33 -24.42
N LYS A 415 7.38 33.33 -25.75
CA LYS A 415 6.36 33.63 -26.76
C LYS A 415 5.39 32.48 -27.03
N LEU A 416 5.68 31.28 -26.54
CA LEU A 416 4.89 30.06 -26.75
C LEU A 416 4.06 29.67 -25.54
N VAL A 417 4.56 30.00 -24.35
CA VAL A 417 3.95 29.70 -23.04
C VAL A 417 2.50 30.18 -22.90
N PRO A 418 2.07 31.35 -23.45
CA PRO A 418 0.66 31.76 -23.42
C PRO A 418 -0.33 30.83 -24.14
N LYS A 419 0.15 29.80 -24.85
CA LYS A 419 -0.67 28.78 -25.52
C LYS A 419 -0.71 27.45 -24.77
N ILE A 420 -0.12 27.40 -23.57
CA ILE A 420 0.01 26.21 -22.75
C ILE A 420 -0.82 26.46 -21.47
N PRO A 421 -1.81 25.61 -21.16
CA PRO A 421 -2.57 25.70 -19.92
C PRO A 421 -1.69 25.29 -18.73
N GLY A 422 -1.79 26.04 -17.63
CA GLY A 422 -1.25 25.66 -16.33
C GLY A 422 -2.21 24.77 -15.54
N LYS A 423 -1.79 24.38 -14.32
CA LYS A 423 -2.53 23.47 -13.43
C LYS A 423 -3.95 23.95 -13.08
N ASP A 424 -4.14 25.27 -13.00
CA ASP A 424 -5.43 25.90 -12.66
C ASP A 424 -6.33 26.13 -13.90
N GLY A 425 -5.95 25.58 -15.06
CA GLY A 425 -6.65 25.77 -16.33
C GLY A 425 -6.41 27.14 -16.99
N ARG A 426 -5.79 28.09 -16.30
CA ARG A 426 -5.34 29.38 -16.87
C ARG A 426 -4.12 29.19 -17.75
N MET A 427 -3.97 29.98 -18.81
CA MET A 427 -2.77 29.95 -19.64
C MET A 427 -1.55 30.43 -18.83
N LEU A 428 -0.40 29.82 -19.08
CA LEU A 428 0.83 30.20 -18.41
C LEU A 428 1.29 31.60 -18.86
N SER A 429 1.78 32.39 -17.90
CA SER A 429 2.33 33.71 -18.20
C SER A 429 3.80 33.62 -18.61
N PRO A 430 4.29 34.52 -19.50
CA PRO A 430 5.71 34.65 -19.77
C PRO A 430 6.52 34.95 -18.50
N SER A 431 5.94 35.70 -17.57
CA SER A 431 6.56 36.09 -16.30
C SER A 431 6.91 34.87 -15.43
N SER A 432 5.98 33.93 -15.25
CA SER A 432 6.20 32.70 -14.48
C SER A 432 7.29 31.80 -15.08
N LEU A 433 7.49 31.84 -16.41
CA LEU A 433 8.61 31.16 -17.05
C LEU A 433 9.96 31.81 -16.69
N TYR A 434 10.01 33.15 -16.72
CA TYR A 434 11.21 33.89 -16.29
C TYR A 434 11.49 33.65 -14.80
N THR A 435 10.48 33.54 -13.94
CA THR A 435 10.63 33.23 -12.51
C THR A 435 11.48 31.98 -12.30
N ILE A 436 11.07 30.85 -12.89
CA ILE A 436 11.76 29.56 -12.72
C ILE A 436 13.12 29.56 -13.39
N TRP A 437 13.23 30.15 -14.59
CA TRP A 437 14.53 30.27 -15.24
C TRP A 437 15.52 31.12 -14.44
N LEU A 438 15.07 32.22 -13.80
CA LEU A 438 15.94 33.08 -12.99
C LEU A 438 16.38 32.40 -11.69
N GLN A 439 15.50 31.64 -11.04
CA GLN A 439 15.86 30.81 -9.88
C GLN A 439 16.91 29.77 -10.28
N LYS A 440 16.71 29.07 -11.41
CA LYS A 440 17.70 28.14 -11.98
C LYS A 440 19.01 28.84 -12.33
N LEU A 441 18.96 29.98 -13.03
CA LEU A 441 20.13 30.76 -13.45
C LEU A 441 20.96 31.19 -12.25
N PHE A 442 20.32 31.66 -11.18
CA PHE A 442 21.01 32.05 -9.95
C PHE A 442 21.70 30.86 -9.29
N TRP A 443 20.97 29.75 -9.10
CA TRP A 443 21.44 28.61 -8.30
C TRP A 443 22.34 27.63 -9.02
N THR A 444 22.16 27.46 -10.34
CA THR A 444 22.84 26.44 -11.15
C THR A 444 23.70 27.04 -12.26
N GLY A 445 23.56 28.34 -12.51
CA GLY A 445 24.24 29.02 -13.61
C GLY A 445 23.59 28.76 -14.97
N ASP A 446 24.23 29.27 -16.01
CA ASP A 446 23.86 29.05 -17.41
C ASP A 446 25.15 28.99 -18.23
N PRO A 447 25.28 28.04 -19.18
CA PRO A 447 26.52 27.85 -19.95
C PRO A 447 27.07 29.11 -20.64
N HIS A 448 26.23 30.12 -20.90
CA HIS A 448 26.63 31.36 -21.58
C HIS A 448 26.73 32.55 -20.64
N LEU A 449 25.79 32.72 -19.70
CA LEU A 449 25.77 33.86 -18.79
C LEU A 449 26.63 33.65 -17.53
N ILE A 450 26.54 32.48 -16.91
CA ILE A 450 27.19 32.14 -15.65
C ILE A 450 27.81 30.73 -15.79
N LYS A 451 29.03 30.69 -16.33
CA LYS A 451 29.70 29.45 -16.77
C LYS A 451 30.03 28.48 -15.65
N GLN A 452 30.24 28.98 -14.43
CA GLN A 452 30.54 28.18 -13.25
C GLN A 452 29.45 28.43 -12.22
N VAL A 453 29.02 27.36 -11.54
CA VAL A 453 28.05 27.46 -10.44
C VAL A 453 28.64 28.39 -9.37
N PRO A 454 27.93 29.46 -8.99
CA PRO A 454 28.44 30.37 -7.96
C PRO A 454 28.72 29.61 -6.66
N ALA A 455 29.87 29.87 -6.05
CA ALA A 455 30.30 29.22 -4.82
C ALA A 455 30.77 30.19 -3.75
N SER A 456 31.24 31.39 -4.14
CA SER A 456 31.70 32.43 -3.21
C SER A 456 30.72 33.62 -3.12
N PRO A 457 30.67 34.37 -1.99
CA PRO A 457 29.83 35.57 -1.87
C PRO A 457 29.91 36.57 -3.04
N PRO A 458 31.09 36.92 -3.61
CA PRO A 458 31.13 37.82 -4.76
C PRO A 458 30.56 37.20 -6.05
N GLU A 459 30.69 35.88 -6.22
CA GLU A 459 30.07 35.17 -7.36
C GLU A 459 28.55 35.14 -7.25
N TRP A 460 28.00 34.96 -6.03
CA TRP A 460 26.56 35.02 -5.79
C TRP A 460 25.98 36.41 -6.10
N LEU A 461 26.67 37.47 -5.67
CA LEU A 461 26.27 38.84 -6.01
C LEU A 461 26.35 39.11 -7.52
N HIS A 462 27.39 38.61 -8.19
CA HIS A 462 27.49 38.70 -9.64
C HIS A 462 26.35 37.95 -10.35
N ALA A 463 26.01 36.74 -9.91
CA ALA A 463 24.90 35.96 -10.44
C ALA A 463 23.57 36.72 -10.27
N TYR A 464 23.35 37.34 -9.11
CA TYR A 464 22.19 38.18 -8.86
C TYR A 464 22.13 39.40 -9.79
N ASP A 465 23.25 40.09 -10.01
CA ASP A 465 23.33 41.23 -10.93
C ASP A 465 23.02 40.83 -12.38
N VAL A 466 23.31 39.59 -12.77
CA VAL A 466 22.89 39.03 -14.07
C VAL A 466 21.36 38.80 -14.08
N CYS A 467 20.79 38.21 -13.04
CA CYS A 467 19.35 37.97 -12.92
C CYS A 467 18.54 39.28 -12.96
N MET A 468 19.00 40.33 -12.27
CA MET A 468 18.33 41.63 -12.21
C MET A 468 18.08 42.28 -13.58
N LYS A 469 18.90 41.96 -14.59
CA LYS A 469 18.72 42.48 -15.97
C LYS A 469 17.42 42.03 -16.63
N TYR A 470 16.75 41.02 -16.06
CA TYR A 470 15.52 40.44 -16.56
C TYR A 470 14.31 40.72 -15.66
N PHE A 471 14.48 41.45 -14.55
CA PHE A 471 13.38 41.79 -13.64
C PHE A 471 12.30 42.65 -14.31
N ASP A 472 12.64 43.37 -15.38
CA ASP A 472 11.67 44.13 -16.18
C ASP A 472 10.67 43.24 -16.96
N ARG A 473 10.96 41.93 -17.07
CA ARG A 473 10.09 40.92 -17.68
C ARG A 473 9.18 40.19 -16.68
N LEU A 474 9.28 40.52 -15.39
CA LEU A 474 8.48 39.91 -14.34
C LEU A 474 7.29 40.80 -13.95
N LEU A 475 6.17 40.14 -13.65
CA LEU A 475 5.06 40.72 -12.90
C LEU A 475 5.47 40.91 -11.43
N PRO A 476 4.84 41.85 -10.69
CA PRO A 476 5.27 42.17 -9.32
C PRO A 476 5.28 40.97 -8.37
N GLY A 477 4.26 40.09 -8.42
CA GLY A 477 4.22 38.87 -7.59
C GLY A 477 5.28 37.82 -7.97
N ASP A 478 5.59 37.68 -9.25
CA ASP A 478 6.66 36.80 -9.73
C ASP A 478 8.04 37.32 -9.33
N LEU A 479 8.24 38.65 -9.35
CA LEU A 479 9.48 39.29 -8.87
C LEU A 479 9.70 38.99 -7.39
N ILE A 480 8.66 39.13 -6.55
CA ILE A 480 8.71 38.73 -5.14
C ILE A 480 9.14 37.29 -5.02
N THR A 481 8.53 36.38 -5.79
CA THR A 481 8.84 34.95 -5.77
C THR A 481 10.30 34.65 -6.13
N VAL A 482 10.89 35.36 -7.10
CA VAL A 482 12.32 35.22 -7.43
C VAL A 482 13.19 35.71 -6.29
N VAL A 483 12.89 36.90 -5.74
CA VAL A 483 13.71 37.48 -4.67
C VAL A 483 13.65 36.62 -3.42
N ASP A 484 12.46 36.21 -2.99
CA ASP A 484 12.27 35.35 -1.81
C ASP A 484 12.96 33.99 -1.96
N GLU A 485 12.96 33.39 -3.16
CA GLU A 485 13.68 32.13 -3.40
C GLU A 485 15.20 32.29 -3.26
N VAL A 486 15.75 33.46 -3.58
CA VAL A 486 17.20 33.71 -3.45
C VAL A 486 17.60 34.29 -2.10
N THR A 487 16.67 34.78 -1.26
CA THR A 487 16.98 35.37 0.05
C THR A 487 16.40 34.62 1.25
N PHE A 488 15.24 33.99 1.13
CA PHE A 488 14.51 33.32 2.24
C PHE A 488 14.23 31.84 1.99
N SER A 489 14.81 31.23 0.95
CA SER A 489 14.75 29.77 0.80
C SER A 489 15.70 29.06 1.77
N PRO A 490 15.45 27.76 2.10
CA PRO A 490 16.39 26.93 2.85
C PRO A 490 17.81 26.94 2.28
N LYS A 491 17.91 27.01 0.95
CA LYS A 491 19.19 27.06 0.23
C LYS A 491 19.86 28.42 0.35
N ALA A 492 19.09 29.52 0.36
CA ALA A 492 19.59 30.86 0.61
C ALA A 492 20.17 31.01 2.02
N VAL A 493 19.44 30.59 3.04
CA VAL A 493 19.89 30.70 4.45
C VAL A 493 21.18 29.91 4.70
N THR A 494 21.36 28.76 4.02
CA THR A 494 22.52 27.89 4.21
C THR A 494 23.74 28.29 3.39
N LYS A 495 23.56 28.82 2.18
CA LYS A 495 24.67 29.12 1.25
C LYS A 495 25.09 30.59 1.20
N LEU A 496 24.20 31.53 1.55
CA LEU A 496 24.44 32.96 1.42
C LEU A 496 24.66 33.60 2.78
N SER A 497 25.61 34.54 2.85
CA SER A 497 25.79 35.37 4.04
C SER A 497 24.63 36.36 4.21
N LEU A 498 24.38 36.78 5.45
CA LEU A 498 23.38 37.80 5.76
C LEU A 498 23.59 39.09 4.95
N GLU A 499 24.84 39.55 4.87
CA GLU A 499 25.20 40.77 4.13
C GLU A 499 24.93 40.66 2.62
N ALA A 500 25.18 39.49 2.02
CA ALA A 500 24.85 39.27 0.61
C ALA A 500 23.33 39.34 0.38
N ARG A 501 22.53 38.76 1.28
CA ARG A 501 21.05 38.79 1.20
C ARG A 501 20.49 40.19 1.40
N LYS A 502 21.04 40.99 2.31
CA LYS A 502 20.70 42.40 2.48
C LYS A 502 21.01 43.21 1.22
N GLU A 503 22.20 43.01 0.63
CA GLU A 503 22.59 43.69 -0.60
C GLU A 503 21.66 43.33 -1.77
N MET A 504 21.35 42.06 -1.97
CA MET A 504 20.44 41.57 -3.02
C MET A 504 19.03 42.18 -2.87
N THR A 505 18.48 42.16 -1.64
CA THR A 505 17.17 42.74 -1.33
C THR A 505 17.18 44.26 -1.56
N GLY A 506 18.22 44.96 -1.10
CA GLY A 506 18.39 46.40 -1.32
C GLY A 506 18.51 46.77 -2.81
N LYS A 507 19.15 45.92 -3.63
CA LYS A 507 19.19 46.06 -5.09
C LYS A 507 17.82 45.85 -5.73
N ALA A 508 17.03 44.87 -5.29
CA ALA A 508 15.65 44.67 -5.76
C ALA A 508 14.75 45.86 -5.45
N ILE A 509 14.82 46.41 -4.23
CA ILE A 509 14.07 47.60 -3.82
C ILE A 509 14.37 48.77 -4.76
N LYS A 510 15.65 49.01 -5.09
CA LYS A 510 16.05 50.06 -6.04
C LYS A 510 15.48 49.82 -7.44
N ALA A 511 15.47 48.57 -7.91
CA ALA A 511 14.90 48.21 -9.20
C ALA A 511 13.37 48.43 -9.25
N VAL A 512 12.65 48.01 -8.20
CA VAL A 512 11.19 48.22 -8.09
C VAL A 512 10.84 49.71 -8.00
N LYS A 513 11.58 50.50 -7.20
CA LYS A 513 11.43 51.98 -7.18
C LYS A 513 11.60 52.58 -8.58
N HIS A 514 12.61 52.12 -9.33
CA HIS A 514 12.81 52.56 -10.71
C HIS A 514 11.64 52.19 -11.64
N PHE A 515 11.05 51.00 -11.49
CA PHE A 515 9.88 50.58 -12.27
C PHE A 515 8.63 51.41 -11.95
N ILE A 516 8.44 51.82 -10.70
CA ILE A 516 7.36 52.73 -10.28
C ILE A 516 7.56 54.13 -10.89
N GLU A 517 8.80 54.65 -10.88
CA GLU A 517 9.12 55.99 -11.41
C GLU A 517 9.08 56.07 -12.95
N LYS A 518 9.44 54.98 -13.65
CA LYS A 518 9.45 54.89 -15.11
C LYS A 518 8.71 53.65 -15.60
N PRO A 519 7.37 53.64 -15.55
CA PRO A 519 6.59 52.59 -16.19
C PRO A 519 6.85 52.66 -17.70
N ARG A 520 7.57 51.68 -18.25
CA ARG A 520 7.68 51.55 -19.70
C ARG A 520 6.28 51.28 -20.28
N LYS A 521 6.00 51.84 -21.46
CA LYS A 521 4.91 51.38 -22.34
C LYS A 521 5.13 49.89 -22.60
N ARG A 522 4.48 49.02 -21.82
CA ARG A 522 4.28 47.62 -22.20
C ARG A 522 3.47 47.62 -23.49
N SER A 523 3.79 46.73 -24.41
CA SER A 523 3.07 46.59 -25.68
C SER A 523 1.59 46.37 -25.38
N SER A 524 0.74 47.18 -26.01
CA SER A 524 -0.71 47.28 -25.87
C SER A 524 -1.51 46.02 -26.25
N GLU A 525 -0.91 44.82 -26.20
CA GLU A 525 -1.55 43.54 -26.46
C GLU A 525 -1.72 42.69 -25.18
N GLU A 526 -1.11 43.07 -24.03
CA GLU A 526 -1.27 42.35 -22.75
C GLU A 526 -2.33 42.98 -21.81
N ASP A 527 -2.87 44.17 -22.15
CA ASP A 527 -3.81 44.93 -21.29
C ASP A 527 -5.27 44.42 -21.32
N THR A 528 -5.56 43.24 -21.87
CA THR A 528 -6.96 42.78 -22.05
C THR A 528 -7.46 41.73 -21.05
N GLU A 529 -6.69 41.38 -20.00
CA GLU A 529 -7.20 40.49 -18.93
C GLU A 529 -6.80 40.92 -17.49
N GLU A 530 -6.57 42.21 -17.22
CA GLU A 530 -6.62 42.73 -15.84
C GLU A 530 -8.07 43.02 -15.41
N ALA A 531 -8.90 41.98 -15.40
CA ALA A 531 -10.27 42.04 -14.89
C ALA A 531 -10.62 40.74 -14.17
N GLY A 532 -9.87 40.40 -13.12
CA GLY A 532 -10.14 39.20 -12.33
C GLY A 532 -9.24 38.99 -11.11
N GLY A 533 -9.44 39.80 -10.06
CA GLY A 533 -9.07 39.47 -8.66
C GLY A 533 -7.59 39.61 -8.27
N SER A 534 -7.32 40.50 -7.29
CA SER A 534 -6.12 40.52 -6.43
C SER A 534 -4.74 40.44 -7.11
N GLY A 535 -4.49 41.23 -8.15
CA GLY A 535 -3.13 41.36 -8.71
C GLY A 535 -2.22 42.18 -7.80
N VAL A 536 -1.11 41.59 -7.34
CA VAL A 536 -0.06 42.28 -6.57
C VAL A 536 0.51 43.43 -7.40
N THR A 537 0.51 44.65 -6.87
CA THR A 537 1.06 45.83 -7.56
C THR A 537 2.55 46.01 -7.29
N TYR A 538 3.22 46.88 -8.05
CA TYR A 538 4.62 47.24 -7.74
C TYR A 538 4.77 47.95 -6.38
N ALA A 539 3.72 48.64 -5.89
CA ALA A 539 3.73 49.23 -4.56
C ALA A 539 3.66 48.14 -3.46
N ASP A 540 2.84 47.11 -3.67
CA ASP A 540 2.76 45.95 -2.76
C ASP A 540 4.09 45.19 -2.75
N ALA A 541 4.70 44.98 -3.93
CA ALA A 541 6.02 44.36 -4.03
C ALA A 541 7.11 45.20 -3.35
N LEU A 542 7.05 46.53 -3.46
CA LEU A 542 7.97 47.41 -2.75
C LEU A 542 7.82 47.25 -1.23
N ASN A 543 6.59 47.30 -0.71
CA ASN A 543 6.32 47.12 0.72
C ASN A 543 6.80 45.74 1.22
N HIS A 544 6.56 44.68 0.44
CA HIS A 544 7.03 43.33 0.74
C HIS A 544 8.55 43.27 0.84
N LEU A 545 9.27 43.87 -0.12
CA LEU A 545 10.74 43.89 -0.12
C LEU A 545 11.32 44.78 0.99
N GLU A 546 10.69 45.91 1.31
CA GLU A 546 11.11 46.77 2.42
C GLU A 546 10.92 46.07 3.77
N GLN A 547 9.80 45.35 3.97
CA GLN A 547 9.62 44.48 5.14
C GLN A 547 10.68 43.36 5.18
N SER A 548 11.00 42.77 4.03
CA SER A 548 12.02 41.74 3.91
C SER A 548 13.41 42.23 4.31
N LEU A 549 13.78 43.43 3.86
CA LEU A 549 15.04 44.06 4.24
C LEU A 549 15.07 44.35 5.74
N ALA A 550 13.99 44.91 6.28
CA ALA A 550 13.89 45.16 7.71
C ALA A 550 13.99 43.87 8.54
N HIS A 551 13.36 42.77 8.11
CA HIS A 551 13.54 41.47 8.75
C HIS A 551 15.00 41.00 8.71
N LEU A 552 15.70 41.12 7.58
CA LEU A 552 17.12 40.76 7.51
C LEU A 552 17.99 41.60 8.47
N GLU A 553 17.62 42.85 8.75
CA GLU A 553 18.30 43.68 9.77
C GLU A 553 18.10 43.12 11.19
N THR A 554 16.95 42.49 11.47
CA THR A 554 16.69 41.85 12.78
C THR A 554 17.52 40.59 13.03
N LEU A 555 18.12 40.00 11.99
CA LEU A 555 18.95 38.81 12.15
C LEU A 555 20.28 39.10 12.87
N ASP A 556 20.68 40.38 12.96
CA ASP A 556 21.79 40.85 13.80
C ASP A 556 21.36 41.19 15.24
N HIS A 557 20.07 41.03 15.57
CA HIS A 557 19.59 41.26 16.92
C HIS A 557 20.20 40.23 17.89
N SER A 558 20.60 40.70 19.08
CA SER A 558 21.31 39.88 20.08
C SER A 558 20.58 38.59 20.42
N PHE A 559 19.24 38.65 20.54
CA PHE A 559 18.40 37.47 20.77
C PHE A 559 18.49 36.44 19.62
N ILE A 560 18.38 36.85 18.37
CA ILE A 560 18.43 35.92 17.22
C ILE A 560 19.82 35.31 17.07
N ILE A 561 20.87 36.10 17.32
CA ILE A 561 22.25 35.59 17.37
C ILE A 561 22.39 34.53 18.48
N SER A 562 21.78 34.75 19.64
CA SER A 562 21.81 33.79 20.74
C SER A 562 21.13 32.46 20.39
N LEU A 563 20.02 32.49 19.63
CA LEU A 563 19.36 31.29 19.13
C LEU A 563 20.25 30.53 18.13
N LYS A 564 20.83 31.25 17.15
CA LYS A 564 21.67 30.67 16.10
C LYS A 564 22.96 30.06 16.64
N ASN A 565 23.54 30.63 17.69
CA ASN A 565 24.80 30.18 18.29
C ASN A 565 24.62 29.28 19.52
N SER A 566 23.38 28.91 19.87
CA SER A 566 23.09 28.04 21.00
C SER A 566 23.66 26.63 20.79
N GLU A 567 24.05 25.93 21.84
CA GLU A 567 24.44 24.51 21.76
C GLU A 567 23.23 23.57 21.61
N GLN A 568 22.02 24.06 21.91
CA GLN A 568 20.78 23.29 21.80
C GLN A 568 20.24 23.31 20.36
N GLU A 569 20.07 22.12 19.77
CA GLU A 569 19.58 21.96 18.39
C GLU A 569 18.18 22.57 18.19
N THR A 570 17.31 22.49 19.20
CA THR A 570 15.97 23.10 19.19
C THR A 570 16.02 24.62 19.06
N LEU A 571 16.91 25.28 19.81
CA LEU A 571 17.10 26.73 19.75
C LEU A 571 17.72 27.19 18.42
N GLN A 572 18.69 26.44 17.90
CA GLN A 572 19.23 26.68 16.56
C GLN A 572 18.13 26.57 15.49
N LYS A 573 17.25 25.57 15.61
CA LYS A 573 16.10 25.39 14.71
C LYS A 573 15.16 26.58 14.75
N TYR A 574 14.87 27.19 15.90
CA TYR A 574 14.07 28.42 15.95
C TYR A 574 14.80 29.61 15.29
N GLY A 575 16.11 29.75 15.50
CA GLY A 575 16.91 30.76 14.81
C GLY A 575 16.85 30.61 13.28
N TYR A 576 16.86 29.37 12.79
CA TYR A 576 16.72 29.04 11.38
C TYR A 576 15.30 29.28 10.84
N LEU A 577 14.26 28.85 11.56
CA LEU A 577 12.86 29.07 11.19
C LEU A 577 12.51 30.56 11.18
N TYR A 578 13.07 31.34 12.11
CA TYR A 578 12.87 32.79 12.14
C TYR A 578 13.49 33.44 10.90
N ASP A 579 14.70 33.04 10.51
CA ASP A 579 15.36 33.50 9.28
C ASP A 579 14.52 33.22 8.02
N LEU A 580 13.86 32.06 7.96
CA LEU A 580 12.93 31.73 6.86
C LEU A 580 11.56 32.43 6.96
N SER A 581 11.22 32.95 8.14
CA SER A 581 9.89 33.51 8.39
C SER A 581 9.64 34.83 7.68
N ARG A 582 10.70 35.61 7.39
CA ARG A 582 10.59 36.98 6.83
C ARG A 582 9.73 37.92 7.69
N SER A 583 9.57 37.62 8.98
CA SER A 583 8.59 38.27 9.86
C SER A 583 7.14 38.19 9.37
N GLU A 584 6.78 37.17 8.58
CA GLU A 584 5.40 36.94 8.18
C GLU A 584 4.57 36.52 9.39
N LYS A 585 3.44 37.20 9.61
CA LYS A 585 2.56 37.00 10.77
C LYS A 585 2.24 35.52 11.02
N GLU A 586 1.84 34.78 9.99
CA GLU A 586 1.49 33.36 10.12
C GLU A 586 2.70 32.48 10.48
N LYS A 587 3.86 32.71 9.86
CA LYS A 587 5.06 31.92 10.11
C LYS A 587 5.62 32.19 11.51
N VAL A 588 5.67 33.46 11.92
CA VAL A 588 6.10 33.86 13.27
C VAL A 588 5.12 33.34 14.32
N TYR A 589 3.81 33.43 14.08
CA TYR A 589 2.78 32.86 14.96
C TYR A 589 2.95 31.35 15.13
N ASN A 590 3.08 30.61 14.02
CA ASN A 590 3.26 29.16 14.06
C ASN A 590 4.55 28.76 14.77
N GLN A 591 5.64 29.52 14.59
CA GLN A 591 6.89 29.32 15.31
C GLN A 591 6.73 29.61 16.81
N ALA A 592 6.07 30.71 17.18
CA ALA A 592 5.83 31.07 18.57
C ALA A 592 4.96 30.02 19.29
N VAL A 593 3.93 29.48 18.61
CA VAL A 593 3.12 28.36 19.13
C VAL A 593 3.98 27.11 19.28
N ALA A 594 4.86 26.80 18.33
CA ALA A 594 5.78 25.66 18.45
C ALA A 594 6.74 25.82 19.64
N MET A 595 7.32 27.00 19.82
CA MET A 595 8.15 27.31 21.00
C MET A 595 7.38 27.12 22.32
N CYS A 596 6.11 27.52 22.36
CA CYS A 596 5.24 27.33 23.52
C CYS A 596 4.99 25.85 23.80
N LEU A 597 4.62 25.07 22.78
CA LEU A 597 4.40 23.62 22.89
C LEU A 597 5.67 22.86 23.30
N ASP A 598 6.84 23.32 22.86
CA ASP A 598 8.14 22.77 23.27
C ASP A 598 8.56 23.21 24.69
N GLY A 599 7.69 23.90 25.44
CA GLY A 599 7.91 24.32 26.83
C GLY A 599 8.97 25.41 27.00
N GLN A 600 9.21 26.23 25.98
CA GLN A 600 10.19 27.31 26.05
C GLN A 600 9.70 28.47 26.93
N PRO A 601 10.62 29.20 27.62
CA PRO A 601 10.25 30.35 28.46
C PRO A 601 9.43 31.41 27.70
N LEU A 602 8.36 31.93 28.33
CA LEU A 602 7.49 32.93 27.71
C LEU A 602 8.23 34.21 27.31
N ARG A 603 9.26 34.59 28.06
CA ARG A 603 10.16 35.70 27.71
C ARG A 603 10.82 35.53 26.35
N MET A 604 11.22 34.31 25.99
CA MET A 604 11.83 34.05 24.67
C MET A 604 10.80 34.20 23.55
N ILE A 605 9.55 33.80 23.80
CA ILE A 605 8.44 33.98 22.86
C ILE A 605 8.16 35.48 22.69
N GLN A 606 8.10 36.23 23.79
CA GLN A 606 7.94 37.68 23.76
C GLN A 606 9.09 38.35 22.98
N GLN A 607 10.34 37.98 23.25
CA GLN A 607 11.50 38.50 22.52
C GLN A 607 11.43 38.19 21.03
N LEU A 608 10.94 37.02 20.62
CA LEU A 608 10.72 36.71 19.20
C LEU A 608 9.68 37.66 18.57
N LEU A 609 8.57 37.90 19.26
CA LEU A 609 7.50 38.78 18.80
C LEU A 609 7.94 40.26 18.76
N GLU A 610 8.77 40.70 19.71
CA GLU A 610 9.33 42.05 19.75
C GLU A 610 10.38 42.30 18.65
N VAL A 611 11.14 41.26 18.29
CA VAL A 611 12.16 41.34 17.25
C VAL A 611 11.54 41.32 15.85
N ALA A 612 10.42 40.61 15.66
CA ALA A 612 9.76 40.50 14.37
C ALA A 612 9.22 41.86 13.84
N VAL A 613 9.35 42.07 12.53
CA VAL A 613 9.00 43.33 11.86
C VAL A 613 7.61 43.27 11.23
N GLY A 614 6.77 44.25 11.57
CA GLY A 614 5.44 44.46 10.98
C GLY A 614 4.34 44.47 12.04
N PRO A 615 3.09 44.79 11.65
CA PRO A 615 1.94 44.70 12.57
C PRO A 615 1.60 43.23 12.80
N LEU A 616 2.22 42.64 13.82
CA LEU A 616 1.90 41.28 14.22
C LEU A 616 0.54 41.24 14.92
N ASP A 617 0.26 42.22 15.78
CA ASP A 617 -0.93 42.24 16.65
C ASP A 617 -1.14 40.88 17.34
N ILE A 618 -0.05 40.28 17.82
CA ILE A 618 -0.03 38.98 18.51
C ILE A 618 0.55 39.20 19.89
N SER A 619 -0.21 38.79 20.91
CA SER A 619 0.25 38.80 22.30
C SER A 619 0.78 37.41 22.71
N PRO A 620 1.72 37.31 23.68
CA PRO A 620 2.11 36.04 24.28
C PRO A 620 0.90 35.27 24.83
N LYS A 621 -0.11 35.97 25.36
CA LYS A 621 -1.38 35.40 25.81
C LYS A 621 -2.12 34.63 24.72
N GLU A 622 -2.24 35.20 23.52
CA GLU A 622 -2.86 34.52 22.36
C GLU A 622 -2.08 33.28 21.93
N ILE A 623 -0.74 33.30 22.02
CA ILE A 623 0.11 32.15 21.71
C ILE A 623 -0.13 31.01 22.70
N VAL A 624 -0.13 31.30 24.00
CA VAL A 624 -0.40 30.29 25.04
C VAL A 624 -1.82 29.75 24.92
N GLN A 625 -2.81 30.61 24.67
CA GLN A 625 -4.20 30.18 24.45
C GLN A 625 -4.32 29.21 23.26
N SER A 626 -3.62 29.50 22.15
CA SER A 626 -3.60 28.63 20.97
C SER A 626 -2.94 27.28 21.26
N ALA A 627 -1.81 27.29 21.97
CA ALA A 627 -1.14 26.07 22.41
C ALA A 627 -2.05 25.20 23.30
N VAL A 628 -2.70 25.81 24.31
CA VAL A 628 -3.65 25.13 25.20
C VAL A 628 -4.83 24.56 24.43
N THR A 629 -5.38 25.31 23.46
CA THR A 629 -6.50 24.83 22.62
C THR A 629 -6.11 23.59 21.81
N LYS A 630 -4.90 23.58 21.22
CA LYS A 630 -4.38 22.40 20.49
C LYS A 630 -4.18 21.20 21.41
N ILE A 631 -3.67 21.42 22.63
CA ILE A 631 -3.50 20.36 23.63
C ILE A 631 -4.86 19.78 24.05
N ILE A 632 -5.86 20.63 24.32
CA ILE A 632 -7.23 20.20 24.66
C ILE A 632 -7.83 19.36 23.52
N SER A 633 -7.67 19.80 22.27
CA SER A 633 -8.12 19.05 21.09
C SER A 633 -7.50 17.64 21.03
N ALA A 634 -6.19 17.53 21.24
CA ALA A 634 -5.48 16.25 21.27
C ALA A 634 -5.93 15.36 22.45
N LEU A 635 -6.09 15.91 23.66
CA LEU A 635 -6.60 15.18 24.84
C LEU A 635 -8.05 14.70 24.67
N SER A 636 -8.82 15.39 23.86
CA SER A 636 -10.22 15.09 23.53
C SER A 636 -10.37 14.05 22.40
N GLY A 637 -9.26 13.55 21.83
CA GLY A 637 -9.27 12.61 20.71
C GLY A 637 -9.40 13.26 19.33
N GLY A 638 -9.15 14.57 19.22
CA GLY A 638 -9.03 15.28 17.95
C GLY A 638 -7.76 14.91 17.19
N SER A 639 -7.76 15.12 15.86
CA SER A 639 -6.64 14.77 14.97
C SER A 639 -5.54 15.84 14.87
N ASP A 640 -5.49 16.80 15.81
CA ASP A 640 -4.50 17.86 15.78
C ASP A 640 -3.11 17.27 16.13
N ASP A 641 -2.24 17.22 15.14
CA ASP A 641 -0.88 16.69 15.26
C ASP A 641 -0.03 17.65 16.11
N LEU A 642 0.28 17.25 17.35
CA LEU A 642 1.18 17.98 18.26
C LEU A 642 2.67 17.83 17.88
N GLY A 643 2.97 17.38 16.66
CA GLY A 643 4.35 17.28 16.17
C GLY A 643 5.03 15.95 16.47
N GLY A 644 4.27 14.83 16.48
CA GLY A 644 4.79 13.46 16.55
C GLY A 644 5.38 13.02 17.91
N LEU A 645 4.81 11.93 18.46
CA LEU A 645 5.24 11.18 19.66
C LEU A 645 5.14 11.84 21.06
N ALA A 646 4.93 13.15 21.18
CA ALA A 646 4.82 13.78 22.50
C ALA A 646 3.45 13.51 23.16
N ASP A 647 3.46 13.04 24.42
CA ASP A 647 2.25 12.88 25.22
C ASP A 647 1.63 14.28 25.48
N PRO A 648 0.36 14.54 25.08
CA PRO A 648 -0.27 15.85 25.27
C PRO A 648 -0.26 16.33 26.73
N LEU A 649 -0.22 15.41 27.71
CA LEU A 649 -0.12 15.76 29.13
C LEU A 649 1.28 16.27 29.51
N HIS A 650 2.34 15.66 28.97
CA HIS A 650 3.71 16.16 29.17
C HIS A 650 3.91 17.52 28.50
N VAL A 651 3.33 17.72 27.31
CA VAL A 651 3.35 19.01 26.61
C VAL A 651 2.68 20.09 27.46
N LEU A 652 1.52 19.77 28.06
CA LEU A 652 0.83 20.68 28.98
C LEU A 652 1.68 21.02 30.20
N GLU A 653 2.35 20.04 30.81
CA GLU A 653 3.24 20.25 31.95
C GLU A 653 4.35 21.26 31.62
N GLY A 654 4.96 21.15 30.43
CA GLY A 654 5.95 22.10 29.95
C GLY A 654 5.40 23.53 29.79
N VAL A 655 4.21 23.67 29.19
CA VAL A 655 3.55 24.98 29.03
C VAL A 655 3.20 25.60 30.38
N VAL A 656 2.63 24.82 31.29
CA VAL A 656 2.25 25.26 32.65
C VAL A 656 3.50 25.67 33.44
N ALA A 657 4.59 24.90 33.36
CA ALA A 657 5.86 25.25 34.01
C ALA A 657 6.45 26.55 33.47
N ALA A 658 6.37 26.80 32.16
CA ALA A 658 6.84 28.04 31.54
C ALA A 658 6.02 29.26 31.98
N VAL A 659 4.68 29.10 32.11
CA VAL A 659 3.80 30.16 32.64
C VAL A 659 4.08 30.40 34.12
N HIS A 660 4.24 29.35 34.92
CA HIS A 660 4.59 29.45 36.35
C HIS A 660 5.90 30.22 36.55
N ALA A 661 6.96 29.87 35.81
CA ALA A 661 8.24 30.55 35.88
C ALA A 661 8.12 32.05 35.52
N SER A 662 7.30 32.39 34.52
CA SER A 662 7.06 33.79 34.12
C SER A 662 6.33 34.60 35.19
N VAL A 663 5.40 33.97 35.92
CA VAL A 663 4.71 34.58 37.06
C VAL A 663 5.67 34.77 38.25
N ASP A 664 6.49 33.77 38.57
CA ASP A 664 7.51 33.83 39.63
C ASP A 664 8.56 34.92 39.39
N GLU A 665 8.97 35.11 38.13
CA GLU A 665 9.92 36.15 37.72
C GLU A 665 9.28 37.55 37.64
N GLY A 666 7.95 37.65 37.82
CA GLY A 666 7.21 38.93 37.83
C GLY A 666 6.98 39.54 36.45
N GLU A 667 7.05 38.74 35.37
CA GLU A 667 6.83 39.21 34.00
C GLU A 667 5.34 39.36 33.66
N GLU A 668 4.46 38.62 34.36
CA GLU A 668 2.99 38.66 34.27
C GLU A 668 2.42 38.63 32.83
N LEU A 669 3.10 37.97 31.90
CA LEU A 669 2.67 37.90 30.48
C LEU A 669 1.38 37.11 30.29
N VAL A 670 1.20 36.06 31.09
CA VAL A 670 -0.01 35.23 31.18
C VAL A 670 -0.23 34.92 32.65
N SER A 671 -1.46 35.10 33.13
CA SER A 671 -1.80 34.81 34.52
C SER A 671 -2.16 33.33 34.72
N SER A 672 -2.01 32.83 35.94
CA SER A 672 -2.51 31.50 36.32
C SER A 672 -4.04 31.39 36.13
N GLU A 673 -4.77 32.48 36.35
CA GLU A 673 -6.23 32.55 36.13
C GLU A 673 -6.61 32.37 34.65
N ASP A 674 -5.80 32.90 33.71
CA ASP A 674 -6.05 32.73 32.28
C ASP A 674 -5.94 31.25 31.85
N LEU A 675 -4.92 30.54 32.35
CA LEU A 675 -4.78 29.10 32.10
C LEU A 675 -5.95 28.30 32.67
N LEU A 676 -6.38 28.65 33.89
CA LEU A 676 -7.53 28.02 34.54
C LEU A 676 -8.82 28.27 33.75
N GLU A 677 -9.04 29.50 33.26
CA GLU A 677 -10.19 29.85 32.43
C GLU A 677 -10.26 28.99 31.16
N TRP A 678 -9.12 28.74 30.50
CA TRP A 678 -9.07 27.95 29.26
C TRP A 678 -9.21 26.44 29.49
N LEU A 679 -8.72 25.91 30.62
CA LEU A 679 -8.77 24.48 30.94
C LEU A 679 -10.04 24.06 31.67
N ARG A 680 -10.72 24.97 32.39
CA ARG A 680 -11.96 24.69 33.15
C ARG A 680 -13.08 24.06 32.30
N PRO A 681 -13.37 24.51 31.06
CA PRO A 681 -14.39 23.87 30.22
C PRO A 681 -14.07 22.40 29.86
N PHE A 682 -12.79 22.06 29.71
CA PHE A 682 -12.36 20.68 29.48
C PHE A 682 -12.53 19.83 30.74
N CYS A 683 -12.11 20.34 31.90
CA CYS A 683 -12.22 19.64 33.18
C CYS A 683 -13.68 19.42 33.63
N ALA A 684 -14.57 20.37 33.36
CA ALA A 684 -15.98 20.34 33.76
C ALA A 684 -16.88 19.48 32.85
N ASN A 685 -16.37 18.92 31.75
CA ASN A 685 -17.19 18.20 30.78
C ASN A 685 -17.14 16.68 31.01
N ASP A 686 -18.28 16.12 31.42
CA ASP A 686 -18.46 14.71 31.75
C ASP A 686 -18.39 13.76 30.57
N ALA A 687 -18.47 14.26 29.33
CA ALA A 687 -18.32 13.46 28.13
C ALA A 687 -16.87 13.00 27.89
N TRP A 688 -15.88 13.64 28.51
CA TRP A 688 -14.47 13.35 28.28
C TRP A 688 -13.90 12.30 29.24
N PRO A 689 -12.83 11.57 28.83
CA PRO A 689 -12.20 10.57 29.68
C PRO A 689 -11.73 11.17 31.02
N VAL A 690 -11.97 10.45 32.12
CA VAL A 690 -11.66 10.89 33.48
C VAL A 690 -10.15 11.05 33.71
N ARG A 691 -9.33 10.14 33.14
CA ARG A 691 -7.86 10.11 33.35
C ARG A 691 -7.14 11.39 32.88
N PRO A 692 -7.34 11.89 31.63
CA PRO A 692 -6.85 13.19 31.19
C PRO A 692 -7.29 14.36 32.07
N ARG A 693 -8.57 14.42 32.46
CA ARG A 693 -9.10 15.48 33.33
C ARG A 693 -8.39 15.53 34.68
N ILE A 694 -8.12 14.36 35.28
CA ILE A 694 -7.35 14.26 36.53
C ILE A 694 -5.92 14.77 36.34
N HIS A 695 -5.23 14.38 35.26
CA HIS A 695 -3.84 14.75 35.05
C HIS A 695 -3.69 16.25 34.78
N VAL A 696 -4.60 16.86 34.01
CA VAL A 696 -4.64 18.31 33.80
C VAL A 696 -4.78 19.06 35.13
N LEU A 697 -5.75 18.66 35.96
CA LEU A 697 -5.94 19.27 37.29
C LEU A 697 -4.75 19.02 38.23
N GLN A 698 -4.09 17.87 38.11
CA GLN A 698 -2.89 17.56 38.90
C GLN A 698 -1.69 18.42 38.49
N ILE A 699 -1.45 18.59 37.19
CA ILE A 699 -0.40 19.48 36.67
C ILE A 699 -0.66 20.90 37.18
N LEU A 700 -1.89 21.39 37.05
CA LEU A 700 -2.29 22.70 37.56
C LEU A 700 -2.13 22.81 39.08
N GLY A 701 -2.45 21.77 39.85
CA GLY A 701 -2.35 21.80 41.32
C GLY A 701 -0.95 21.61 41.89
N GLN A 702 -0.02 21.07 41.09
CA GLN A 702 1.38 21.02 41.45
C GLN A 702 2.07 22.35 41.16
N SER A 703 1.67 23.04 40.09
CA SER A 703 2.25 24.32 39.70
C SER A 703 1.52 25.53 40.30
N PHE A 704 0.23 25.47 40.60
CA PHE A 704 -0.55 26.61 41.10
C PHE A 704 -1.43 26.23 42.31
N HIS A 705 -1.79 27.22 43.12
CA HIS A 705 -2.78 27.03 44.19
C HIS A 705 -4.18 26.89 43.57
N LEU A 706 -4.70 25.66 43.50
CA LEU A 706 -6.07 25.38 43.02
C LEU A 706 -7.14 26.02 43.92
N THR A 707 -8.26 26.37 43.32
CA THR A 707 -9.46 26.77 44.06
C THR A 707 -10.04 25.59 44.86
N GLU A 708 -10.80 25.85 45.92
CA GLU A 708 -11.44 24.78 46.71
C GLU A 708 -12.36 23.87 45.87
N GLU A 709 -12.99 24.41 44.83
CA GLU A 709 -13.87 23.65 43.93
C GLU A 709 -13.08 22.69 43.03
N ASP A 710 -11.98 23.15 42.44
CA ASP A 710 -11.11 22.34 41.58
C ASP A 710 -10.38 21.25 42.39
N GLY A 711 -10.01 21.56 43.64
CA GLY A 711 -9.48 20.59 44.59
C GLY A 711 -10.47 19.48 44.93
N LYS A 712 -11.76 19.82 45.14
CA LYS A 712 -12.84 18.83 45.38
C LYS A 712 -13.10 17.95 44.16
N LEU A 713 -13.12 18.52 42.96
CA LEU A 713 -13.28 17.76 41.71
C LEU A 713 -12.15 16.76 41.48
N LEU A 714 -10.90 17.15 41.76
CA LEU A 714 -9.75 16.27 41.66
C LEU A 714 -9.88 15.04 42.59
N VAL A 715 -10.30 15.26 43.83
CA VAL A 715 -10.52 14.19 44.81
C VAL A 715 -11.66 13.27 44.36
N PHE A 716 -12.75 13.83 43.85
CA PHE A 716 -13.88 13.07 43.31
C PHE A 716 -13.48 12.15 42.15
N PHE A 717 -12.84 12.69 41.11
CA PHE A 717 -12.46 11.89 39.94
C PHE A 717 -11.43 10.81 40.28
N ARG A 718 -10.47 11.08 41.18
CA ARG A 718 -9.53 10.08 41.68
C ARG A 718 -10.25 8.94 42.41
N THR A 719 -11.22 9.29 43.25
CA THR A 719 -12.06 8.32 43.99
C THR A 719 -12.88 7.47 43.03
N GLU A 720 -13.57 8.08 42.08
CA GLU A 720 -14.38 7.39 41.08
C GLU A 720 -13.57 6.40 40.23
N ALA A 721 -12.36 6.80 39.81
CA ALA A 721 -11.48 5.95 39.01
C ALA A 721 -11.04 4.69 39.76
N ILE A 722 -10.75 4.80 41.06
CA ILE A 722 -10.34 3.68 41.92
C ILE A 722 -11.54 2.77 42.22
N LEU A 723 -12.71 3.36 42.50
CA LEU A 723 -13.92 2.60 42.83
C LEU A 723 -14.45 1.83 41.61
N LYS A 724 -14.46 2.41 40.40
CA LYS A 724 -14.85 1.69 39.18
C LYS A 724 -14.00 0.44 38.91
N ALA A 725 -12.73 0.44 39.33
CA ALA A 725 -11.83 -0.69 39.11
C ALA A 725 -12.12 -1.89 40.04
N THR A 726 -12.64 -1.64 41.24
CA THR A 726 -12.69 -2.64 42.32
C THR A 726 -14.09 -2.88 42.87
N TRP A 727 -14.89 -1.82 43.01
CA TRP A 727 -16.28 -1.85 43.46
C TRP A 727 -17.20 -1.20 42.42
N PRO A 728 -17.37 -1.81 41.22
CA PRO A 728 -18.19 -1.24 40.16
C PRO A 728 -19.68 -1.09 40.53
N GLN A 729 -20.12 -1.72 41.63
CA GLN A 729 -21.48 -1.61 42.14
C GLN A 729 -21.72 -0.37 43.02
N ARG A 730 -20.67 0.27 43.56
CA ARG A 730 -20.78 1.51 44.35
C ARG A 730 -20.56 2.71 43.43
N GLN A 731 -21.64 3.42 43.11
CA GLN A 731 -21.55 4.73 42.47
C GLN A 731 -21.09 5.77 43.49
N VAL A 732 -20.20 6.67 43.09
CA VAL A 732 -19.65 7.75 43.93
C VAL A 732 -20.27 9.05 43.48
N ASP A 733 -20.79 9.82 44.42
CA ASP A 733 -21.25 11.19 44.18
C ASP A 733 -20.26 12.21 44.76
N LEU A 734 -20.30 13.46 44.27
CA LEU A 734 -19.48 14.56 44.78
C LEU A 734 -19.67 14.78 46.30
N ALA A 735 -20.87 14.45 46.81
CA ALA A 735 -21.16 14.50 48.23
C ALA A 735 -20.29 13.51 49.03
N ASP A 736 -19.96 12.34 48.49
CA ASP A 736 -19.23 11.28 49.24
C ASP A 736 -17.77 11.68 49.57
N VAL A 737 -17.22 12.70 48.92
CA VAL A 737 -15.83 13.16 49.09
C VAL A 737 -15.70 14.64 49.46
N GLU A 738 -16.83 15.29 49.75
CA GLU A 738 -16.92 16.74 49.94
C GLU A 738 -16.08 17.25 51.12
N ASP A 739 -16.01 16.46 52.18
CA ASP A 739 -15.28 16.77 53.41
C ASP A 739 -14.50 15.55 53.94
N GLU A 740 -13.69 15.77 54.98
CA GLU A 740 -12.90 14.69 55.60
C GLU A 740 -13.78 13.60 56.23
N GLU A 741 -14.96 13.95 56.73
CA GLU A 741 -15.84 13.03 57.45
C GLU A 741 -16.49 12.03 56.50
N LYS A 742 -17.04 12.53 55.40
CA LYS A 742 -17.63 11.69 54.35
C LYS A 742 -16.60 10.80 53.67
N ARG A 743 -15.36 11.29 53.47
CA ARG A 743 -14.24 10.44 53.03
C ARG A 743 -13.94 9.32 54.03
N CYS A 744 -13.97 9.60 55.33
CA CYS A 744 -13.80 8.57 56.37
C CYS A 744 -14.96 7.56 56.40
N GLU A 745 -16.19 8.02 56.20
CA GLU A 745 -17.38 7.17 56.10
C GLU A 745 -17.27 6.23 54.90
N LEU A 746 -16.96 6.77 53.71
CA LEU A 746 -16.74 5.99 52.49
C LEU A 746 -15.60 4.99 52.66
N PHE A 747 -14.47 5.40 53.25
CA PHE A 747 -13.37 4.47 53.52
C PHE A 747 -13.79 3.36 54.47
N THR A 748 -14.56 3.67 55.51
CA THR A 748 -15.05 2.66 56.46
C THR A 748 -16.02 1.69 55.79
N GLU A 749 -16.95 2.19 54.98
CA GLU A 749 -17.88 1.39 54.18
C GLU A 749 -17.12 0.40 53.28
N LEU A 750 -16.14 0.89 52.51
CA LEU A 750 -15.35 0.07 51.61
C LEU A 750 -14.46 -0.93 52.36
N LEU A 751 -13.86 -0.52 53.48
CA LEU A 751 -13.05 -1.39 54.33
C LEU A 751 -13.90 -2.53 54.92
N GLU A 752 -15.13 -2.25 55.35
CA GLU A 752 -16.07 -3.25 55.85
C GLU A 752 -16.53 -4.21 54.75
N ALA A 753 -16.68 -3.74 53.51
CA ALA A 753 -17.01 -4.57 52.36
C ALA A 753 -15.83 -5.42 51.82
N SER A 754 -14.58 -5.09 52.19
CA SER A 754 -13.37 -5.70 51.63
C SER A 754 -12.97 -7.02 52.32
N HIS A 755 -12.68 -8.05 51.53
CA HIS A 755 -12.23 -9.37 51.99
C HIS A 755 -11.06 -9.94 51.18
N GLN A 756 -10.68 -9.33 50.05
CA GLN A 756 -9.61 -9.80 49.16
C GLN A 756 -8.38 -8.88 49.21
N GLU A 757 -7.19 -9.44 48.96
CA GLU A 757 -5.91 -8.69 48.95
C GLU A 757 -5.92 -7.53 47.94
N VAL A 758 -6.49 -7.76 46.75
CA VAL A 758 -6.61 -6.75 45.69
C VAL A 758 -7.47 -5.57 46.15
N GLU A 759 -8.54 -5.82 46.90
CA GLU A 759 -9.43 -4.76 47.43
C GLU A 759 -8.68 -3.86 48.42
N PHE A 760 -7.89 -4.44 49.32
CA PHE A 760 -7.06 -3.68 50.25
C PHE A 760 -5.97 -2.86 49.54
N GLN A 761 -5.36 -3.36 48.46
CA GLN A 761 -4.40 -2.60 47.65
C GLN A 761 -5.06 -1.37 47.00
N HIS A 762 -6.31 -1.48 46.56
CA HIS A 762 -7.04 -0.33 46.02
C HIS A 762 -7.45 0.68 47.11
N LEU A 763 -7.67 0.23 48.35
CA LEU A 763 -7.83 1.14 49.50
C LEU A 763 -6.55 1.90 49.85
N VAL A 764 -5.37 1.28 49.70
CA VAL A 764 -4.07 1.97 49.83
C VAL A 764 -3.97 3.10 48.80
N LEU A 765 -4.28 2.81 47.53
CA LEU A 765 -4.27 3.81 46.46
C LEU A 765 -5.27 4.95 46.74
N LEU A 766 -6.43 4.62 47.30
CA LEU A 766 -7.46 5.60 47.64
C LEU A 766 -6.98 6.58 48.73
N LEU A 767 -6.41 6.06 49.83
CA LEU A 767 -5.88 6.90 50.91
C LEU A 767 -4.68 7.75 50.47
N GLN A 768 -3.85 7.25 49.55
CA GLN A 768 -2.76 8.01 48.93
C GLN A 768 -3.27 9.12 47.99
N ALA A 769 -4.38 8.87 47.29
CA ALA A 769 -4.97 9.84 46.36
C ALA A 769 -5.70 11.00 47.06
N TRP A 770 -6.04 10.82 48.34
CA TRP A 770 -6.78 11.78 49.16
C TRP A 770 -5.86 12.75 49.94
N PRO A 771 -6.34 13.99 50.20
CA PRO A 771 -5.68 14.90 51.13
C PRO A 771 -5.50 14.24 52.52
N PRO A 772 -4.38 14.50 53.22
CA PRO A 772 -4.14 13.96 54.56
C PRO A 772 -5.31 14.29 55.48
N MET A 773 -5.78 13.27 56.20
CA MET A 773 -6.87 13.41 57.18
C MET A 773 -6.28 14.03 58.45
N LYS A 774 -6.69 15.25 58.79
CA LYS A 774 -6.04 16.09 59.83
C LYS A 774 -6.68 15.96 61.21
N ARG A 775 -7.80 15.23 61.36
CA ARG A 775 -8.41 15.01 62.69
C ARG A 775 -7.45 14.26 63.63
N GLU A 776 -7.49 14.59 64.91
CA GLU A 776 -6.77 13.86 65.97
C GLU A 776 -7.44 12.48 66.17
N TYR A 777 -7.10 11.53 65.32
CA TYR A 777 -7.53 10.15 65.48
C TYR A 777 -6.81 9.53 66.70
N THR A 778 -7.53 8.76 67.53
CA THR A 778 -6.87 7.80 68.41
C THR A 778 -6.04 6.84 67.54
N VAL A 779 -4.94 6.31 68.08
CA VAL A 779 -4.01 5.45 67.32
C VAL A 779 -4.74 4.33 66.55
N THR A 780 -5.76 3.74 67.18
CA THR A 780 -6.65 2.71 66.64
C THR A 780 -7.60 3.19 65.54
N ASN A 781 -7.94 4.47 65.50
CA ASN A 781 -8.86 5.08 64.53
C ASN A 781 -8.14 5.65 63.30
N ASN A 782 -6.81 5.62 63.27
CA ASN A 782 -6.06 6.04 62.10
C ASN A 782 -6.40 5.15 60.88
N PRO A 783 -6.76 5.72 59.71
CA PRO A 783 -7.16 4.95 58.53
C PRO A 783 -6.13 3.92 58.08
N TRP A 784 -4.84 4.26 58.15
CA TRP A 784 -3.74 3.38 57.80
C TRP A 784 -3.58 2.22 58.79
N VAL A 785 -3.74 2.48 60.09
CA VAL A 785 -3.73 1.43 61.13
C VAL A 785 -4.95 0.51 60.99
N ARG A 786 -6.14 1.07 60.73
CA ARG A 786 -7.36 0.28 60.48
C ARG A 786 -7.25 -0.59 59.23
N LEU A 787 -6.67 -0.06 58.16
CA LEU A 787 -6.42 -0.81 56.92
C LEU A 787 -5.48 -1.98 57.17
N ALA A 788 -4.31 -1.73 57.76
CA ALA A 788 -3.34 -2.77 58.07
C ALA A 788 -3.90 -3.82 59.06
N THR A 789 -4.70 -3.39 60.04
CA THR A 789 -5.40 -4.30 60.97
C THR A 789 -6.38 -5.20 60.21
N ALA A 790 -7.21 -4.64 59.33
CA ALA A 790 -8.17 -5.40 58.53
C ALA A 790 -7.44 -6.38 57.58
N MET A 791 -6.35 -5.94 56.93
CA MET A 791 -5.50 -6.78 56.10
C MET A 791 -4.97 -7.99 56.89
N LEU A 792 -4.38 -7.75 58.07
CA LEU A 792 -3.78 -8.79 58.93
C LEU A 792 -4.80 -9.75 59.56
N THR A 793 -6.05 -9.32 59.73
CA THR A 793 -7.09 -10.11 60.42
C THR A 793 -8.07 -10.83 59.48
N ARG A 794 -8.36 -10.25 58.30
CA ARG A 794 -9.43 -10.74 57.39
C ARG A 794 -8.91 -11.51 56.18
N CYS A 795 -7.67 -11.31 55.75
CA CYS A 795 -7.08 -12.06 54.65
C CYS A 795 -6.79 -13.52 55.07
N THR A 796 -7.34 -14.49 54.35
CA THR A 796 -7.25 -15.92 54.68
C THR A 796 -6.49 -16.73 53.60
N THR A 797 -5.17 -16.56 53.43
CA THR A 797 -4.40 -17.44 52.50
C THR A 797 -2.89 -17.59 52.77
N GLU A 798 -2.38 -18.69 52.20
CA GLU A 798 -1.10 -19.44 52.20
C GLU A 798 0.26 -18.75 52.47
N SER A 799 0.40 -17.42 52.53
CA SER A 799 1.70 -16.81 52.86
C SER A 799 1.58 -15.52 53.70
N LYS A 800 1.50 -15.69 55.02
CA LYS A 800 1.50 -14.58 56.00
C LYS A 800 2.68 -13.61 55.81
N GLU A 801 3.82 -14.11 55.35
CA GLU A 801 5.04 -13.31 55.10
C GLU A 801 4.84 -12.23 54.03
N ARG A 802 4.06 -12.50 52.97
CA ARG A 802 3.77 -11.50 51.93
C ARG A 802 2.95 -10.34 52.49
N LEU A 803 1.95 -10.65 53.32
CA LEU A 803 1.09 -9.66 53.95
C LEU A 803 1.87 -8.73 54.89
N GLY A 804 2.79 -9.28 55.69
CA GLY A 804 3.69 -8.48 56.52
C GLY A 804 4.60 -7.55 55.70
N ASN A 805 5.08 -8.02 54.54
CA ASN A 805 5.89 -7.20 53.64
C ASN A 805 5.06 -6.12 52.93
N GLU A 806 3.78 -6.35 52.61
CA GLU A 806 2.90 -5.31 52.08
C GLU A 806 2.62 -4.21 53.12
N VAL A 807 2.38 -4.57 54.39
CA VAL A 807 2.24 -3.58 55.48
C VAL A 807 3.50 -2.72 55.61
N LEU A 808 4.69 -3.33 55.52
CA LEU A 808 5.96 -2.59 55.48
C LEU A 808 6.05 -1.62 54.30
N LYS A 809 5.67 -2.07 53.10
CA LYS A 809 5.68 -1.21 51.90
C LYS A 809 4.74 -0.02 52.06
N ILE A 810 3.57 -0.23 52.65
CA ILE A 810 2.61 0.84 52.95
C ILE A 810 3.26 1.86 53.89
N CYS A 811 3.83 1.43 55.02
CA CYS A 811 4.49 2.35 55.96
C CYS A 811 5.65 3.12 55.31
N ARG A 812 6.47 2.46 54.47
CA ARG A 812 7.58 3.10 53.75
C ARG A 812 7.13 4.17 52.77
N ALA A 813 6.00 3.96 52.10
CA ALA A 813 5.41 4.97 51.21
C ALA A 813 4.96 6.23 51.96
N LEU A 814 4.80 6.17 53.28
CA LEU A 814 4.31 7.28 54.10
C LEU A 814 5.42 8.10 54.78
N TYR A 815 6.68 7.64 54.83
CA TYR A 815 7.73 8.29 55.64
C TYR A 815 8.06 9.74 55.21
N ASN A 816 7.88 10.08 53.94
CA ASN A 816 8.17 11.42 53.42
C ASN A 816 6.90 12.26 53.16
N THR A 817 5.76 11.87 53.72
CA THR A 817 4.48 12.55 53.51
C THR A 817 3.91 13.07 54.82
N GLU A 818 2.96 14.01 54.74
CA GLU A 818 2.19 14.48 55.91
C GLU A 818 1.35 13.36 56.57
N GLN A 819 1.31 12.16 55.99
CA GLN A 819 0.57 11.00 56.47
C GLN A 819 1.46 10.00 57.24
N MET A 820 2.70 10.35 57.57
CA MET A 820 3.60 9.50 58.36
C MET A 820 2.95 9.08 59.68
N LEU A 821 3.04 7.77 59.98
CA LEU A 821 2.48 7.21 61.21
C LEU A 821 3.26 7.69 62.45
N PRO A 822 2.58 8.10 63.53
CA PRO A 822 3.24 8.41 64.81
C PRO A 822 3.85 7.14 65.43
N ALA A 823 4.81 7.32 66.34
CA ALA A 823 5.54 6.23 66.98
C ALA A 823 4.60 5.23 67.70
N GLU A 824 3.50 5.72 68.28
CA GLU A 824 2.47 4.88 68.90
C GLU A 824 1.74 4.01 67.86
N GLY A 825 1.49 4.53 66.66
CA GLY A 825 0.87 3.79 65.55
C GLY A 825 1.80 2.72 64.99
N VAL A 826 3.09 3.04 64.87
CA VAL A 826 4.11 2.05 64.51
C VAL A 826 4.18 0.93 65.55
N LYS A 827 4.13 1.27 66.84
CA LYS A 827 4.12 0.29 67.94
C LYS A 827 2.90 -0.63 67.87
N GLU A 828 1.71 -0.10 67.60
CA GLU A 828 0.48 -0.88 67.45
C GLU A 828 0.55 -1.84 66.25
N LEU A 829 1.03 -1.38 65.10
CA LEU A 829 1.27 -2.24 63.94
C LEU A 829 2.31 -3.33 64.23
N CYS A 830 3.36 -3.02 64.97
CA CYS A 830 4.35 -4.00 65.39
C CYS A 830 3.72 -5.08 66.27
N SER A 831 2.88 -4.72 67.25
CA SER A 831 2.15 -5.73 68.04
C SER A 831 1.26 -6.61 67.17
N LEU A 832 0.53 -6.03 66.20
CA LEU A 832 -0.34 -6.80 65.30
C LEU A 832 0.44 -7.76 64.40
N LEU A 833 1.61 -7.35 63.91
CA LEU A 833 2.52 -8.21 63.13
C LEU A 833 3.08 -9.36 64.00
N LEU A 834 3.46 -9.06 65.24
CA LEU A 834 3.96 -10.05 66.19
C LEU A 834 2.89 -11.07 66.58
N ASP A 835 1.64 -10.63 66.78
CA ASP A 835 0.50 -11.51 67.07
C ASP A 835 0.23 -12.51 65.92
N GLN A 836 0.61 -12.15 64.69
CA GLN A 836 0.55 -13.02 63.52
C GLN A 836 1.83 -13.85 63.28
N ALA A 837 2.79 -13.81 64.20
CA ALA A 837 4.12 -14.44 64.12
C ALA A 837 5.02 -13.89 62.99
N LEU A 838 4.84 -12.63 62.59
CA LEU A 838 5.61 -11.95 61.53
C LEU A 838 6.76 -11.11 62.12
N LEU A 839 7.74 -11.82 62.67
CA LEU A 839 8.86 -11.21 63.39
C LEU A 839 9.73 -10.33 62.48
N LEU A 840 10.14 -10.82 61.30
CA LEU A 840 11.05 -10.09 60.41
C LEU A 840 10.45 -8.76 59.91
N PRO A 841 9.19 -8.68 59.44
CA PRO A 841 8.57 -7.41 59.10
C PRO A 841 8.48 -6.43 60.27
N SER A 842 8.14 -6.92 61.46
CA SER A 842 8.04 -6.08 62.66
C SER A 842 9.39 -5.46 63.05
N LEU A 843 10.49 -6.23 62.96
CA LEU A 843 11.84 -5.75 63.27
C LEU A 843 12.29 -4.64 62.31
N LYS A 844 12.00 -4.80 61.01
CA LYS A 844 12.33 -3.77 60.00
C LYS A 844 11.54 -2.48 60.26
N LEU A 845 10.24 -2.60 60.55
CA LEU A 845 9.38 -1.45 60.82
C LEU A 845 9.84 -0.65 62.05
N LEU A 846 10.27 -1.34 63.11
CA LEU A 846 10.81 -0.72 64.31
C LEU A 846 12.14 0.00 64.04
N LEU A 847 13.03 -0.59 63.23
CA LEU A 847 14.37 -0.05 62.95
C LEU A 847 14.37 1.10 61.94
N GLU A 848 13.39 1.15 61.03
CA GLU A 848 13.22 2.26 60.08
C GLU A 848 12.68 3.54 60.72
N SER A 849 12.07 3.43 61.89
CA SER A 849 11.60 4.61 62.63
C SER A 849 12.78 5.42 63.18
N PRO A 850 12.71 6.77 63.19
CA PRO A 850 13.73 7.60 63.84
C PRO A 850 13.67 7.57 65.37
N ASP A 851 12.69 6.91 66.00
CA ASP A 851 12.53 6.86 67.46
C ASP A 851 13.41 5.78 68.11
N GLU A 852 14.36 6.21 68.94
CA GLU A 852 15.26 5.33 69.71
C GLU A 852 14.51 4.33 70.62
N ARG A 853 13.29 4.65 71.07
CA ARG A 853 12.48 3.76 71.91
C ARG A 853 12.00 2.54 71.12
N LEU A 854 11.72 2.72 69.83
CA LEU A 854 11.34 1.62 68.93
C LEU A 854 12.55 0.78 68.56
N HIS A 855 13.73 1.38 68.43
CA HIS A 855 15.00 0.64 68.29
C HIS A 855 15.31 -0.22 69.51
N ALA A 856 15.06 0.28 70.71
CA ALA A 856 15.20 -0.49 71.94
C ALA A 856 14.25 -1.72 71.94
N MET A 857 12.99 -1.54 71.53
CA MET A 857 12.05 -2.66 71.36
C MET A 857 12.52 -3.67 70.31
N ALA A 858 13.09 -3.23 69.19
CA ALA A 858 13.65 -4.13 68.18
C ALA A 858 14.80 -4.97 68.76
N LEU A 859 15.67 -4.36 69.57
CA LEU A 859 16.78 -5.04 70.23
C LEU A 859 16.29 -6.06 71.26
N ASP A 860 15.26 -5.74 72.04
CA ASP A 860 14.65 -6.68 72.98
C ASP A 860 14.14 -7.93 72.25
N HIS A 861 13.50 -7.75 71.09
CA HIS A 861 13.07 -8.85 70.24
C HIS A 861 14.26 -9.62 69.63
N ILE A 862 15.32 -8.95 69.19
CA ILE A 862 16.52 -9.58 68.61
C ILE A 862 17.29 -10.40 69.65
N THR A 863 17.43 -9.89 70.88
CA THR A 863 18.13 -10.59 71.97
C THR A 863 17.42 -11.87 72.41
N ALA A 864 16.09 -11.93 72.26
CA ALA A 864 15.29 -13.11 72.54
C ALA A 864 15.46 -14.24 71.50
N ILE A 865 16.09 -13.99 70.35
CA ILE A 865 16.27 -14.97 69.27
C ILE A 865 17.50 -15.85 69.53
N ALA A 866 17.28 -17.12 69.84
CA ALA A 866 18.36 -18.08 70.08
C ALA A 866 19.01 -18.62 68.80
N LYS A 867 18.28 -18.68 67.68
CA LYS A 867 18.77 -19.23 66.40
C LYS A 867 18.35 -18.36 65.21
N VAL A 868 19.33 -17.93 64.43
CA VAL A 868 19.12 -17.12 63.22
C VAL A 868 18.84 -18.02 62.01
N ASN A 869 17.75 -17.75 61.30
CA ASN A 869 17.33 -18.41 60.07
C ASN A 869 16.72 -17.38 59.10
N ASP A 870 16.32 -17.85 57.92
CA ASP A 870 15.81 -16.96 56.86
C ASP A 870 14.45 -16.32 57.20
N SER A 871 13.71 -16.84 58.20
CA SER A 871 12.44 -16.26 58.66
C SER A 871 12.58 -15.12 59.68
N ASN A 872 13.77 -14.93 60.27
CA ASN A 872 14.03 -13.90 61.27
C ASN A 872 15.22 -12.98 60.95
N CYS A 873 15.96 -13.26 59.88
CA CYS A 873 17.10 -12.45 59.47
C CYS A 873 17.32 -12.51 57.95
N ASP A 874 17.32 -11.35 57.32
CA ASP A 874 17.72 -11.17 55.92
C ASP A 874 18.75 -10.04 55.77
N GLN A 875 19.25 -9.86 54.54
CA GLN A 875 20.27 -8.85 54.24
C GLN A 875 19.78 -7.42 54.50
N GLU A 876 18.49 -7.17 54.35
CA GLU A 876 17.87 -5.86 54.58
C GLU A 876 17.86 -5.52 56.07
N LEU A 877 17.43 -6.43 56.94
CA LEU A 877 17.47 -6.25 58.39
C LEU A 877 18.91 -5.99 58.89
N LEU A 878 19.89 -6.72 58.35
CA LEU A 878 21.30 -6.52 58.68
C LEU A 878 21.81 -5.14 58.27
N SER A 879 21.31 -4.60 57.15
CA SER A 879 21.64 -3.24 56.70
C SER A 879 21.03 -2.19 57.62
N LEU A 880 19.75 -2.33 57.99
CA LEU A 880 19.06 -1.43 58.91
C LEU A 880 19.72 -1.38 60.30
N LEU A 881 20.19 -2.51 60.80
CA LEU A 881 20.93 -2.59 62.07
C LEU A 881 22.27 -1.84 62.04
N LEU A 882 22.96 -1.82 60.89
CA LEU A 882 24.19 -1.07 60.71
C LEU A 882 23.91 0.43 60.57
N GLU A 883 22.86 0.80 59.85
CA GLU A 883 22.41 2.19 59.68
C GLU A 883 21.94 2.82 61.00
N ALA A 884 21.23 2.05 61.83
CA ALA A 884 20.84 2.46 63.18
C ALA A 884 22.00 2.45 64.20
N LYS A 885 23.24 2.16 63.78
CA LYS A 885 24.45 2.07 64.63
C LYS A 885 24.31 1.10 65.81
N LEU A 886 23.62 -0.02 65.60
CA LEU A 886 23.32 -1.01 66.66
C LEU A 886 24.30 -2.21 66.69
N LEU A 887 25.41 -2.13 65.94
CA LEU A 887 26.41 -3.21 65.83
C LEU A 887 26.93 -3.69 67.19
N VAL A 888 27.34 -2.75 68.06
CA VAL A 888 27.87 -3.05 69.40
C VAL A 888 26.83 -3.78 70.25
N LYS A 889 25.58 -3.35 70.19
CA LYS A 889 24.47 -3.96 70.97
C LYS A 889 24.10 -5.36 70.47
N CYS A 890 24.52 -5.73 69.25
CA CYS A 890 24.29 -7.05 68.67
C CYS A 890 25.42 -8.06 68.94
N LEU A 891 26.53 -7.68 69.59
CA LEU A 891 27.70 -8.55 69.81
C LEU A 891 27.38 -9.85 70.54
N SER A 892 26.49 -9.78 71.52
CA SER A 892 26.06 -10.93 72.34
C SER A 892 24.98 -11.78 71.67
N THR A 893 24.52 -11.41 70.47
CA THR A 893 23.43 -12.09 69.77
C THR A 893 23.95 -12.92 68.59
N PRO A 894 23.21 -13.94 68.15
CA PRO A 894 23.60 -14.75 66.99
C PRO A 894 23.59 -13.97 65.65
N PHE A 895 23.18 -12.70 65.64
CA PHE A 895 23.22 -11.83 64.46
C PHE A 895 24.61 -11.27 64.17
N TYR A 896 25.50 -11.15 65.16
CA TYR A 896 26.82 -10.53 64.98
C TYR A 896 27.67 -11.18 63.87
N PRO A 897 27.81 -12.53 63.78
CA PRO A 897 28.55 -13.15 62.69
C PRO A 897 27.93 -12.90 61.30
N ARG A 898 26.59 -12.75 61.23
CA ARG A 898 25.87 -12.44 59.99
C ARG A 898 26.05 -10.98 59.58
N LEU A 899 26.05 -10.05 60.54
CA LEU A 899 26.34 -8.62 60.31
C LEU A 899 27.75 -8.42 59.74
N VAL A 900 28.75 -9.04 60.34
CA VAL A 900 30.14 -9.00 59.84
C VAL A 900 30.25 -9.63 58.45
N GLY A 901 29.55 -10.74 58.21
CA GLY A 901 29.50 -11.38 56.89
C GLY A 901 28.87 -10.49 55.81
N HIS A 902 27.77 -9.79 56.14
CA HIS A 902 27.06 -8.87 55.25
C HIS A 902 27.88 -7.63 54.91
N LEU A 903 28.52 -7.03 55.92
CA LEU A 903 29.41 -5.88 55.75
C LEU A 903 30.56 -6.18 54.77
N LEU A 904 31.13 -7.39 54.84
CA LEU A 904 32.23 -7.81 53.95
C LEU A 904 31.76 -8.20 52.54
N ALA A 905 30.46 -8.48 52.35
CA ALA A 905 29.89 -8.95 51.08
C ALA A 905 29.19 -7.85 50.27
N SER A 906 28.99 -6.66 50.83
CA SER A 906 28.26 -5.57 50.16
C SER A 906 29.03 -5.01 48.95
N PRO A 907 28.44 -4.97 47.74
CA PRO A 907 29.10 -4.53 46.51
C PRO A 907 29.08 -3.00 46.29
N GLN A 908 28.50 -2.22 47.21
CA GLN A 908 28.46 -0.76 47.12
C GLN A 908 29.62 -0.14 47.92
N PRO A 909 30.70 0.35 47.27
CA PRO A 909 31.77 1.05 47.97
C PRO A 909 31.23 2.36 48.56
N GLY A 910 31.33 2.51 49.89
CA GLY A 910 31.13 3.80 50.59
C GLY A 910 29.88 3.96 51.47
N ARG A 911 28.99 2.96 51.61
CA ARG A 911 27.77 3.11 52.44
C ARG A 911 28.02 2.95 53.95
N TRP A 912 28.92 2.05 54.34
CA TRP A 912 29.34 1.85 55.73
C TRP A 912 30.86 1.76 55.77
N ASP A 913 31.51 2.57 56.60
CA ASP A 913 32.95 2.51 56.78
C ASP A 913 33.31 1.41 57.79
N PRO A 914 33.98 0.32 57.35
CA PRO A 914 34.41 -0.74 58.26
C PRO A 914 35.41 -0.26 59.31
N GLU A 915 36.17 0.80 59.02
CA GLU A 915 37.12 1.39 59.97
C GLU A 915 36.38 2.20 61.04
N GLU A 916 35.36 2.99 60.68
CA GLU A 916 34.47 3.66 61.65
C GLU A 916 33.75 2.65 62.55
N LEU A 917 33.25 1.55 62.00
CA LEU A 917 32.59 0.49 62.78
C LEU A 917 33.57 -0.29 63.68
N ALA A 918 34.81 -0.48 63.25
CA ALA A 918 35.87 -1.01 64.10
C ALA A 918 36.23 -0.03 65.23
N GLN A 919 36.18 1.28 64.96
CA GLN A 919 36.32 2.32 66.00
C GLN A 919 35.24 2.20 67.07
N GLN A 920 33.98 2.09 66.65
CA GLN A 920 32.84 1.96 67.57
C GLN A 920 32.96 0.71 68.46
N LEU A 921 33.46 -0.40 67.91
CA LEU A 921 33.74 -1.63 68.68
C LEU A 921 34.89 -1.42 69.67
N TRP A 922 35.96 -0.75 69.25
CA TRP A 922 37.11 -0.44 70.11
C TRP A 922 36.72 0.48 71.28
N GLU A 923 36.00 1.56 70.99
CA GLU A 923 35.50 2.51 72.00
C GLU A 923 34.51 1.87 72.99
N ALA A 924 33.76 0.87 72.54
CA ALA A 924 32.90 0.05 73.40
C ALA A 924 33.66 -1.02 74.22
N GLY A 925 34.98 -1.12 74.09
CA GLY A 925 35.84 -2.07 74.83
C GLY A 925 35.99 -3.46 74.19
N HIS A 926 35.57 -3.62 72.92
CA HIS A 926 35.62 -4.88 72.18
C HIS A 926 36.81 -4.89 71.20
N GLU A 927 38.03 -4.85 71.76
CA GLU A 927 39.29 -4.71 71.03
C GLU A 927 39.58 -5.86 70.05
N ALA A 928 39.30 -7.09 70.46
CA ALA A 928 39.57 -8.29 69.64
C ALA A 928 38.60 -8.37 68.44
N GLU A 929 37.35 -7.98 68.65
CA GLU A 929 36.29 -7.91 67.64
C GLU A 929 36.57 -6.81 66.61
N ALA A 930 36.99 -5.62 67.06
CA ALA A 930 37.43 -4.52 66.20
C ALA A 930 38.60 -4.96 65.29
N GLY A 931 39.62 -5.59 65.88
CA GLY A 931 40.78 -6.09 65.14
C GLY A 931 40.45 -7.21 64.17
N SER A 932 39.54 -8.11 64.55
CA SER A 932 39.06 -9.19 63.69
C SER A 932 38.30 -8.63 62.47
N LEU A 933 37.49 -7.58 62.65
CA LEU A 933 36.82 -6.87 61.56
C LEU A 933 37.83 -6.20 60.61
N LEU A 934 38.83 -5.49 61.12
CA LEU A 934 39.87 -4.83 60.31
C LEU A 934 40.69 -5.84 59.50
N LEU A 935 41.08 -6.95 60.11
CA LEU A 935 41.74 -8.05 59.40
C LEU A 935 40.83 -8.63 58.30
N ALA A 936 39.52 -8.71 58.57
CA ALA A 936 38.56 -9.22 57.62
C ALA A 936 38.39 -8.33 56.39
N VAL A 937 38.34 -7.02 56.57
CA VAL A 937 38.26 -6.00 55.52
C VAL A 937 39.50 -6.03 54.63
N ARG A 938 40.68 -6.25 55.22
CA ARG A 938 41.96 -6.39 54.51
C ARG A 938 42.11 -7.72 53.75
N GLY A 939 41.06 -8.54 53.67
CA GLY A 939 41.07 -9.79 52.91
C GLY A 939 41.92 -10.91 53.50
N THR A 940 42.36 -10.80 54.77
CA THR A 940 43.16 -11.87 55.38
C THR A 940 42.36 -13.17 55.48
N HIS A 941 43.00 -14.29 55.14
CA HIS A 941 42.35 -15.60 55.14
C HIS A 941 41.86 -15.98 56.56
N ARG A 942 40.67 -16.59 56.69
CA ARG A 942 40.06 -16.93 58.01
C ARG A 942 40.99 -17.70 58.93
N ALA A 943 41.82 -18.60 58.39
CA ALA A 943 42.79 -19.38 59.16
C ALA A 943 43.90 -18.55 59.83
N LEU A 944 44.12 -17.31 59.38
CA LEU A 944 45.15 -16.40 59.89
C LEU A 944 44.58 -15.34 60.84
N ARG A 945 43.26 -15.28 61.04
CA ARG A 945 42.57 -14.35 61.95
C ARG A 945 42.51 -14.92 63.38
N THR A 946 43.67 -15.19 63.98
CA THR A 946 43.73 -15.64 65.39
C THR A 946 43.45 -14.49 66.34
N PHE A 947 43.04 -14.80 67.57
CA PHE A 947 42.77 -13.81 68.62
C PHE A 947 43.96 -12.85 68.84
N SER A 948 45.18 -13.39 68.90
CA SER A 948 46.41 -12.60 69.05
C SER A 948 46.67 -11.66 67.86
N MET A 949 46.40 -12.12 66.65
CA MET A 949 46.54 -11.31 65.43
C MET A 949 45.49 -10.20 65.37
N ALA A 950 44.24 -10.50 65.76
CA ALA A 950 43.18 -9.51 65.82
C ALA A 950 43.51 -8.40 66.82
N LEU A 951 43.91 -8.75 68.05
CA LEU A 951 44.23 -7.79 69.10
C LEU A 951 45.43 -6.91 68.72
N GLY A 952 46.47 -7.50 68.12
CA GLY A 952 47.61 -6.75 67.58
C GLY A 952 47.23 -5.83 66.40
N ALA A 953 46.34 -6.27 65.51
CA ALA A 953 45.89 -5.47 64.38
C ALA A 953 45.06 -4.25 64.82
N ALA A 954 44.23 -4.39 65.85
CA ALA A 954 43.46 -3.30 66.43
C ALA A 954 44.36 -2.24 67.09
N GLN A 955 45.32 -2.69 67.93
CA GLN A 955 46.27 -1.80 68.61
C GLN A 955 47.12 -0.99 67.61
N LEU A 956 47.65 -1.66 66.58
CA LEU A 956 48.42 -1.01 65.52
C LEU A 956 47.58 -0.01 64.73
N TRP A 957 46.30 -0.30 64.47
CA TRP A 957 45.41 0.61 63.74
C TRP A 957 45.11 1.88 64.55
N VAL A 958 44.82 1.76 65.85
CA VAL A 958 44.60 2.93 66.74
C VAL A 958 45.85 3.81 66.87
N GLU A 959 47.04 3.21 66.95
CA GLU A 959 48.32 3.94 66.98
C GLU A 959 48.60 4.76 65.72
N HIS A 960 48.09 4.30 64.56
CA HIS A 960 48.23 5.01 63.29
C HIS A 960 47.11 6.04 63.04
N ALA A 961 45.89 5.81 63.54
CA ALA A 961 44.74 6.70 63.37
C ALA A 961 44.77 7.94 64.30
N HIS A 962 45.37 7.81 65.49
CA HIS A 962 45.63 8.93 66.41
C HIS A 962 47.11 8.99 66.78
N PRO A 963 47.96 9.72 66.01
CA PRO A 963 49.34 9.90 66.39
C PRO A 963 49.40 10.64 67.74
N ARG A 964 49.99 10.00 68.75
CA ARG A 964 50.28 10.65 70.03
C ARG A 964 51.04 11.96 69.74
N PRO A 965 50.68 13.09 70.37
CA PRO A 965 51.42 14.32 70.19
C PRO A 965 52.88 14.08 70.61
N PRO A 966 53.88 14.58 69.86
CA PRO A 966 55.27 14.35 70.18
C PRO A 966 55.60 14.94 71.56
N PRO A 967 56.48 14.31 72.34
CA PRO A 967 56.84 14.82 73.66
C PRO A 967 57.49 16.19 73.51
N SER A 968 57.01 17.17 74.28
CA SER A 968 57.60 18.51 74.37
C SER A 968 59.04 18.40 74.90
N PRO A 969 60.04 18.99 74.23
CA PRO A 969 61.43 18.97 74.69
C PRO A 969 61.64 19.93 75.88
N PRO A 970 62.68 19.70 76.72
CA PRO A 970 62.91 20.46 77.96
C PRO A 970 63.23 21.94 77.77
#